data_AF-W9VY14-F1
#
_entry.id   AF-W9VY14-F1
#
_cell.length_a   1.000
_cell.length_b   1.000
_cell.length_c   1.000
_cell.angle_alpha   90.00
_cell.angle_beta   90.00
_cell.angle_gamma   90.00
#
_symmetry.space_group_name_H-M   'P 1'
#
loop_
_entity.id
_entity.type
_entity.pdbx_description
1 polymer ?
#
loop_
_entity_poly.entity_id
_entity_poly.type
_entity_poly.pdbx_seq_one_letter_code
_entity_poly.pdbx_strand_id
1 'polypeptide(L)'
;MLISGYVNTGLPGKRSCDTLKYNATVGVQQSFHLNDDIHQIAVALDQHPVVDYPDEMMNDPEMDMRDIVEKTWTRLAGSSVWLPGQKVYLSVTRVVFSPSRTRTVPKMSFLRAQLFNEDWEHLTNHTISWSGKQFTFPMVFDIPAQGEDDGAMFGPEDPRVILEEGVEDAEPVIIFNMVSRKSDWKRAMHLFRPFSKTSTILTIKDTERAYNENSWAPFFIPEQEQQTLLGKIPLPVPGVVRKPNEYLHFVYSFRPLRVLKCHMRCGDCEFVYEQDVPDKVYNKHHDEAGGVRGGTNFVPVPIPSSMDIDSRVRVYAAFPQTNIAKFCDGNFYRPEFAVMVNIGNQFQLAFASESLDFGDSILELGPDDDRCEKSRILTPNTVVRWDTASGQDVMTVTFSVNEETTQISRIRGLLSFVRNLPQFKTLLKRDGLLKGADADLVSILASWVGDNVRGCLIQSAANYTGITMENSDSRDEEQEMDLSRELMLRLKQIKAEESKRNREKEANRETDSGNEPAAPILEHPPEGEEDVIFHPELLGEFEDVEGLAVEGLEEEGTKEDELPKDEKVQEDDTSGQENEEVDEKDEALKPEGLGRLVYAGDREDKKQQEKEPLHLPLHPPQAAHKHNGHHRYHKQHNHRRAWP
;
A
#
# COMPACT_ATOMS: atom_id res chain seq x y z
N MET A 1 -1.85 -7.40 21.62
CA MET A 1 -0.44 -7.39 21.20
C MET A 1 0.12 -5.99 21.45
N LEU A 2 1.37 -5.87 21.91
CA LEU A 2 2.10 -4.60 21.92
C LEU A 2 2.71 -4.37 20.53
N ILE A 3 2.53 -3.18 19.97
CA ILE A 3 3.30 -2.66 18.84
C ILE A 3 4.23 -1.58 19.40
N SER A 4 5.51 -1.92 19.52
CA SER A 4 6.60 -0.96 19.71
C SER A 4 7.04 -0.42 18.35
N GLY A 5 7.73 0.72 18.32
CA GLY A 5 8.22 1.30 17.06
C GLY A 5 8.92 2.63 17.21
N TYR A 6 9.27 3.23 16.08
CA TYR A 6 10.11 4.42 16.01
C TYR A 6 9.34 5.59 15.37
N VAL A 7 9.20 6.69 16.11
CA VAL A 7 8.52 7.90 15.63
C VAL A 7 9.50 8.90 15.00
N ASN A 8 9.12 9.47 13.85
CA ASN A 8 9.88 10.56 13.24
C ASN A 8 9.48 11.89 13.88
N THR A 9 10.35 12.41 14.76
CA THR A 9 10.12 13.68 15.47
C THR A 9 10.48 14.93 14.64
N GLY A 10 11.17 14.79 13.51
CA GLY A 10 11.59 15.92 12.65
C GLY A 10 12.63 16.89 13.24
N LEU A 11 13.01 16.77 14.53
CA LEU A 11 14.00 17.63 15.18
C LEU A 11 15.44 17.11 14.94
N PRO A 12 16.48 17.93 14.74
CA PRO A 12 17.87 17.45 14.61
C PRO A 12 18.42 16.93 15.96
N GLY A 13 19.53 16.19 15.93
CA GLY A 13 20.26 15.73 17.13
C GLY A 13 20.74 14.27 17.06
N LYS A 14 21.65 13.89 17.96
CA LYS A 14 22.10 12.48 18.15
C LYS A 14 20.92 11.60 18.54
N ARG A 15 20.89 10.35 18.06
CA ARG A 15 19.78 9.40 18.23
C ARG A 15 20.27 7.99 18.46
N SER A 16 19.51 7.25 19.28
CA SER A 16 19.44 5.79 19.25
C SER A 16 18.03 5.34 18.90
N CYS A 17 17.83 4.08 18.55
CA CYS A 17 16.47 3.54 18.33
C CYS A 17 15.60 3.66 19.59
N ASP A 18 16.19 3.58 20.79
CA ASP A 18 15.48 3.78 22.05
C ASP A 18 14.97 5.22 22.22
N THR A 19 15.74 6.24 21.81
CA THR A 19 15.26 7.64 21.83
C THR A 19 14.10 7.93 20.87
N LEU A 20 13.78 6.99 19.97
CA LEU A 20 12.65 7.08 19.04
C LEU A 20 11.45 6.23 19.47
N LYS A 21 11.53 5.47 20.56
CA LYS A 21 10.52 4.47 20.91
C LYS A 21 9.15 5.10 21.20
N TYR A 22 8.14 4.62 20.49
CA TYR A 22 6.74 4.95 20.68
C TYR A 22 5.87 3.70 20.54
N ASN A 23 5.14 3.36 21.61
CA ASN A 23 4.51 2.06 21.78
C ASN A 23 2.99 2.20 21.96
N ALA A 24 2.22 1.21 21.49
CA ALA A 24 0.78 1.09 21.77
C ALA A 24 0.29 -0.35 21.73
N THR A 25 -0.89 -0.60 22.30
CA THR A 25 -1.52 -1.93 22.31
C THR A 25 -2.62 -2.00 21.26
N VAL A 26 -2.59 -3.06 20.43
CA VAL A 26 -3.66 -3.39 19.47
C VAL A 26 -4.28 -4.75 19.77
N GLY A 27 -5.54 -4.92 19.38
CA GLY A 27 -6.16 -6.23 19.23
C GLY A 27 -5.79 -6.85 17.89
N VAL A 28 -5.51 -8.15 17.86
CA VAL A 28 -5.29 -8.93 16.64
C VAL A 28 -6.24 -10.12 16.68
N GLN A 29 -6.95 -10.40 15.59
CA GLN A 29 -7.77 -11.59 15.45
C GLN A 29 -6.89 -12.77 15.01
N GLN A 30 -7.13 -13.96 15.58
CA GLN A 30 -6.63 -15.22 15.02
C GLN A 30 -6.96 -15.27 13.53
N SER A 31 -5.95 -15.54 12.71
CA SER A 31 -6.11 -15.60 11.27
C SER A 31 -6.86 -16.85 10.82
N PHE A 32 -7.43 -16.79 9.61
CA PHE A 32 -8.06 -17.93 8.96
C PHE A 32 -7.63 -18.02 7.49
N HIS A 33 -7.59 -19.23 6.96
CA HIS A 33 -7.06 -19.52 5.63
C HIS A 33 -8.16 -19.43 4.55
N LEU A 34 -7.86 -18.75 3.44
CA LEU A 34 -8.67 -18.81 2.22
C LEU A 34 -8.19 -19.97 1.35
N ASN A 35 -9.07 -20.90 1.02
CA ASN A 35 -8.78 -22.05 0.16
C ASN A 35 -9.44 -21.88 -1.23
N ASP A 36 -8.94 -22.60 -2.25
CA ASP A 36 -9.51 -22.67 -3.60
C ASP A 36 -9.36 -24.10 -4.16
N ASP A 37 -10.14 -24.45 -5.18
CA ASP A 37 -10.13 -25.79 -5.79
C ASP A 37 -9.09 -25.87 -6.91
N ILE A 38 -7.98 -26.56 -6.63
CA ILE A 38 -6.86 -26.73 -7.58
C ILE A 38 -7.23 -27.55 -8.82
N HIS A 39 -8.21 -28.46 -8.71
CA HIS A 39 -8.70 -29.24 -9.85
C HIS A 39 -9.60 -28.39 -10.74
N GLN A 40 -10.46 -27.56 -10.15
CA GLN A 40 -11.23 -26.56 -10.90
C GLN A 40 -10.30 -25.59 -11.65
N ILE A 41 -9.20 -25.16 -11.03
CA ILE A 41 -8.19 -24.31 -11.68
C ILE A 41 -7.54 -25.05 -12.87
N ALA A 42 -7.09 -26.28 -12.66
CA ALA A 42 -6.46 -27.08 -13.71
C ALA A 42 -7.41 -27.34 -14.89
N VAL A 43 -8.68 -27.70 -14.64
CA VAL A 43 -9.70 -27.91 -15.68
C VAL A 43 -10.00 -26.62 -16.45
N ALA A 44 -10.03 -25.46 -15.77
CA ALA A 44 -10.21 -24.16 -16.43
C ALA A 44 -9.01 -23.75 -17.32
N LEU A 45 -7.85 -24.39 -17.17
CA LEU A 45 -6.61 -24.10 -17.89
C LEU A 45 -6.10 -25.25 -18.78
N ASP A 46 -6.78 -26.40 -18.81
CA ASP A 46 -6.41 -27.61 -19.60
C ASP A 46 -6.25 -27.34 -21.11
N GLN A 47 -6.93 -26.32 -21.63
CA GLN A 47 -6.83 -25.92 -23.05
C GLN A 47 -5.75 -24.85 -23.32
N HIS A 48 -5.06 -24.35 -22.29
CA HIS A 48 -4.06 -23.29 -22.42
C HIS A 48 -2.77 -23.84 -23.05
N PRO A 49 -2.19 -23.23 -24.11
CA PRO A 49 -1.07 -23.82 -24.88
C PRO A 49 0.23 -24.13 -24.12
N VAL A 50 0.37 -23.67 -22.88
CA VAL A 50 1.56 -23.87 -22.02
C VAL A 50 1.28 -24.88 -20.89
N VAL A 51 0.04 -25.38 -20.77
CA VAL A 51 -0.32 -26.49 -19.88
C VAL A 51 -0.14 -27.78 -20.67
N ASP A 52 0.96 -28.47 -20.41
CA ASP A 52 1.31 -29.76 -21.02
C ASP A 52 1.89 -30.66 -19.93
N TYR A 53 1.19 -31.75 -19.63
CA TYR A 53 1.51 -32.63 -18.50
C TYR A 53 2.59 -33.65 -18.90
N PRO A 54 3.60 -33.95 -18.06
CA PRO A 54 4.69 -34.83 -18.44
C PRO A 54 4.20 -36.23 -18.85
N ASP A 55 4.69 -36.73 -20.00
CA ASP A 55 4.42 -38.09 -20.49
C ASP A 55 4.72 -39.16 -19.43
N GLU A 56 5.76 -38.96 -18.60
CA GLU A 56 6.10 -39.90 -17.50
C GLU A 56 4.99 -40.03 -16.45
N MET A 57 4.17 -38.99 -16.25
CA MET A 57 3.04 -39.01 -15.32
C MET A 57 1.76 -39.48 -16.02
N MET A 58 1.52 -38.99 -17.23
CA MET A 58 0.33 -39.31 -18.02
C MET A 58 0.25 -40.78 -18.48
N ASN A 59 1.38 -41.51 -18.43
CA ASN A 59 1.47 -42.93 -18.74
C ASN A 59 1.75 -43.83 -17.52
N ASP A 60 1.80 -43.27 -16.29
CA ASP A 60 1.96 -44.07 -15.07
C ASP A 60 0.60 -44.68 -14.65
N PRO A 61 0.46 -46.01 -14.58
CA PRO A 61 -0.80 -46.65 -14.19
C PRO A 61 -1.13 -46.50 -12.69
N GLU A 62 -0.20 -46.06 -11.85
CA GLU A 62 -0.38 -45.88 -10.41
C GLU A 62 -0.70 -44.41 -10.03
N MET A 63 -0.82 -43.49 -11.00
CA MET A 63 -1.26 -42.10 -10.78
C MET A 63 -2.58 -41.80 -11.50
N ASP A 64 -3.52 -41.11 -10.84
CA ASP A 64 -4.70 -40.55 -11.49
C ASP A 64 -4.53 -39.07 -11.90
N MET A 65 -5.51 -38.49 -12.60
CA MET A 65 -5.44 -37.07 -13.00
C MET A 65 -5.39 -36.10 -11.82
N ARG A 66 -5.90 -36.50 -10.65
CA ARG A 66 -5.87 -35.70 -9.42
C ARG A 66 -4.49 -35.73 -8.79
N ASP A 67 -3.85 -36.90 -8.72
CA ASP A 67 -2.43 -37.06 -8.37
C ASP A 67 -1.54 -36.12 -9.20
N ILE A 68 -1.74 -36.13 -10.53
CA ILE A 68 -0.96 -35.31 -11.46
C ILE A 68 -1.19 -33.81 -11.19
N VAL A 69 -2.44 -33.39 -10.97
CA VAL A 69 -2.75 -31.99 -10.67
C VAL A 69 -2.16 -31.56 -9.32
N GLU A 70 -2.27 -32.36 -8.26
CA GLU A 70 -1.68 -32.07 -6.94
C GLU A 70 -0.14 -32.03 -6.98
N LYS A 71 0.50 -32.69 -7.96
CA LYS A 71 1.96 -32.68 -8.17
C LYS A 71 2.46 -31.57 -9.11
N THR A 72 1.63 -31.04 -10.01
CA THR A 72 2.04 -30.08 -11.07
C THR A 72 1.47 -28.68 -10.90
N TRP A 73 0.41 -28.48 -10.10
CA TRP A 73 -0.17 -27.18 -9.83
C TRP A 73 0.05 -26.74 -8.38
N THR A 74 0.28 -25.46 -8.15
CA THR A 74 0.39 -24.91 -6.79
C THR A 74 -0.24 -23.53 -6.71
N ARG A 75 -1.09 -23.32 -5.70
CA ARG A 75 -1.59 -22.00 -5.33
C ARG A 75 -0.58 -21.33 -4.39
N LEU A 76 -0.30 -20.07 -4.66
CA LEU A 76 0.59 -19.21 -3.90
C LEU A 76 -0.21 -18.06 -3.28
N ALA A 77 0.49 -17.19 -2.54
CA ALA A 77 -0.03 -15.97 -1.93
C ALA A 77 -0.94 -15.13 -2.85
N GLY A 78 -1.86 -14.41 -2.22
CA GLY A 78 -2.75 -13.48 -2.91
C GLY A 78 -3.11 -12.24 -2.11
N SER A 79 -3.68 -11.28 -2.84
CA SER A 79 -4.14 -10.00 -2.34
C SER A 79 -5.66 -9.90 -2.50
N SER A 80 -6.33 -9.25 -1.55
CA SER A 80 -7.78 -9.10 -1.56
C SER A 80 -8.18 -7.63 -1.45
N VAL A 81 -9.30 -7.24 -2.06
CA VAL A 81 -9.88 -5.90 -1.91
C VAL A 81 -11.39 -5.97 -1.70
N TRP A 82 -11.93 -5.05 -0.91
CA TRP A 82 -13.38 -4.89 -0.75
C TRP A 82 -14.01 -4.18 -1.95
N LEU A 83 -15.10 -4.73 -2.51
CA LEU A 83 -15.90 -4.12 -3.59
C LEU A 83 -17.22 -3.58 -3.03
N PRO A 84 -17.31 -2.30 -2.60
CA PRO A 84 -18.44 -1.79 -1.83
C PRO A 84 -19.78 -1.83 -2.57
N GLY A 85 -19.80 -1.59 -3.88
CA GLY A 85 -21.03 -1.63 -4.69
C GLY A 85 -21.61 -3.04 -4.89
N GLN A 86 -20.80 -4.09 -4.70
CA GLN A 86 -21.21 -5.50 -4.83
C GLN A 86 -21.27 -6.23 -3.48
N LYS A 87 -20.80 -5.60 -2.38
CA LYS A 87 -20.69 -6.15 -1.03
C LYS A 87 -19.93 -7.48 -0.92
N VAL A 88 -18.81 -7.58 -1.65
CA VAL A 88 -17.95 -8.77 -1.64
C VAL A 88 -16.48 -8.39 -1.56
N TYR A 89 -15.66 -9.27 -0.97
CA TYR A 89 -14.21 -9.23 -1.16
C TYR A 89 -13.83 -9.95 -2.45
N LEU A 90 -13.05 -9.29 -3.30
CA LEU A 90 -12.36 -9.90 -4.44
C LEU A 90 -10.96 -10.31 -3.99
N SER A 91 -10.71 -11.61 -3.88
CA SER A 91 -9.38 -12.18 -3.66
C SER A 91 -8.76 -12.59 -4.99
N VAL A 92 -7.48 -12.29 -5.19
CA VAL A 92 -6.71 -12.68 -6.36
C VAL A 92 -5.41 -13.36 -5.89
N THR A 93 -5.32 -14.66 -6.14
CA THR A 93 -4.16 -15.50 -5.79
C THR A 93 -3.34 -15.82 -7.04
N ARG A 94 -2.02 -15.87 -6.88
CA ARG A 94 -1.12 -16.43 -7.91
C ARG A 94 -1.28 -17.95 -7.90
N VAL A 95 -1.48 -18.55 -9.06
CA VAL A 95 -1.45 -20.02 -9.22
C VAL A 95 -0.43 -20.36 -10.30
N VAL A 96 0.40 -21.38 -10.05
CA VAL A 96 1.51 -21.75 -10.92
C VAL A 96 1.38 -23.18 -11.44
N PHE A 97 1.83 -23.37 -12.68
CA PHE A 97 2.00 -24.68 -13.32
C PHE A 97 3.49 -25.02 -13.39
N SER A 98 3.88 -26.12 -12.75
CA SER A 98 5.25 -26.64 -12.63
C SER A 98 5.29 -28.11 -13.07
N PRO A 99 5.40 -28.41 -14.37
CA PRO A 99 5.53 -29.81 -14.86
C PRO A 99 6.82 -30.47 -14.33
N SER A 100 7.82 -29.68 -13.95
CA SER A 100 9.05 -30.11 -13.27
C SER A 100 8.85 -30.53 -11.80
N ARG A 101 7.68 -30.29 -11.20
CA ARG A 101 7.39 -30.32 -9.75
C ARG A 101 8.11 -29.24 -8.91
N THR A 102 8.87 -28.34 -9.53
CA THR A 102 9.62 -27.29 -8.82
C THR A 102 8.76 -26.04 -8.62
N ARG A 103 8.28 -25.79 -7.38
CA ARG A 103 7.48 -24.59 -7.02
C ARG A 103 8.18 -23.26 -7.30
N THR A 104 9.51 -23.22 -7.14
CA THR A 104 10.33 -22.00 -7.27
C THR A 104 10.70 -21.64 -8.71
N VAL A 105 10.51 -22.56 -9.67
CA VAL A 105 10.78 -22.34 -11.10
C VAL A 105 9.61 -22.88 -11.93
N PRO A 106 8.42 -22.25 -11.85
CA PRO A 106 7.24 -22.67 -12.61
C PRO A 106 7.39 -22.39 -14.11
N LYS A 107 6.68 -23.16 -14.92
CA LYS A 107 6.58 -22.94 -16.36
C LYS A 107 5.75 -21.69 -16.67
N MET A 108 4.60 -21.54 -16.03
CA MET A 108 3.69 -20.42 -16.21
C MET A 108 2.95 -20.09 -14.89
N SER A 109 2.72 -18.81 -14.65
CA SER A 109 1.90 -18.27 -13.56
C SER A 109 0.60 -17.70 -14.12
N PHE A 110 -0.49 -17.78 -13.35
CA PHE A 110 -1.82 -17.28 -13.68
C PHE A 110 -2.40 -16.55 -12.46
N LEU A 111 -3.33 -15.60 -12.68
CA LEU A 111 -4.08 -14.98 -11.58
C LEU A 111 -5.48 -15.57 -11.49
N ARG A 112 -5.79 -16.13 -10.32
CA ARG A 112 -7.04 -16.83 -10.01
C ARG A 112 -7.85 -16.01 -9.02
N ALA A 113 -9.09 -15.69 -9.38
CA ALA A 113 -9.94 -14.74 -8.68
C ALA A 113 -11.17 -15.39 -8.03
N GLN A 114 -11.34 -15.17 -6.74
CA GLN A 114 -12.43 -15.68 -5.91
C GLN A 114 -13.24 -14.51 -5.33
N LEU A 115 -14.55 -14.71 -5.11
CA LEU A 115 -15.38 -13.77 -4.35
C LEU A 115 -15.74 -14.36 -2.99
N PHE A 116 -15.80 -13.50 -1.97
CA PHE A 116 -16.23 -13.84 -0.62
C PHE A 116 -17.23 -12.80 -0.10
N ASN A 117 -18.18 -13.18 0.76
CA ASN A 117 -19.09 -12.23 1.42
C ASN A 117 -18.42 -11.51 2.62
N GLU A 118 -19.16 -10.67 3.35
CA GLU A 118 -18.65 -9.90 4.50
C GLU A 118 -18.08 -10.79 5.63
N ASP A 119 -18.58 -12.03 5.74
CA ASP A 119 -18.16 -13.05 6.70
C ASP A 119 -17.03 -13.97 6.17
N TRP A 120 -16.52 -13.69 4.97
CA TRP A 120 -15.48 -14.46 4.26
C TRP A 120 -15.87 -15.89 3.83
N GLU A 121 -17.16 -16.15 3.60
CA GLU A 121 -17.62 -17.38 2.95
C GLU A 121 -17.41 -17.33 1.44
N HIS A 122 -16.91 -18.41 0.83
CA HIS A 122 -16.57 -18.46 -0.60
C HIS A 122 -17.82 -18.54 -1.50
N LEU A 123 -17.98 -17.59 -2.42
CA LEU A 123 -19.13 -17.46 -3.30
C LEU A 123 -18.89 -18.17 -4.64
N THR A 124 -19.38 -19.40 -4.76
CA THR A 124 -19.26 -20.22 -5.97
C THR A 124 -20.35 -19.95 -7.00
N ASN A 125 -20.00 -19.94 -8.29
CA ASN A 125 -20.87 -19.62 -9.41
C ASN A 125 -21.64 -18.29 -9.25
N HIS A 126 -21.00 -17.30 -8.60
CA HIS A 126 -21.61 -16.02 -8.25
C HIS A 126 -21.28 -14.95 -9.30
N THR A 127 -22.30 -14.23 -9.77
CA THR A 127 -22.15 -13.24 -10.85
C THR A 127 -22.33 -11.82 -10.34
N ILE A 128 -21.28 -10.99 -10.47
CA ILE A 128 -21.35 -9.54 -10.25
C ILE A 128 -21.53 -8.79 -11.57
N SER A 129 -22.02 -7.55 -11.49
CA SER A 129 -22.22 -6.67 -12.64
C SER A 129 -21.38 -5.40 -12.51
N TRP A 130 -20.61 -5.06 -13.55
CA TRP A 130 -19.85 -3.80 -13.62
C TRP A 130 -20.01 -3.17 -15.01
N SER A 131 -20.41 -1.89 -15.04
CA SER A 131 -20.74 -1.16 -16.28
C SER A 131 -21.63 -1.96 -17.27
N GLY A 132 -22.62 -2.69 -16.74
CA GLY A 132 -23.55 -3.53 -17.51
C GLY A 132 -22.98 -4.86 -18.04
N LYS A 133 -21.71 -5.18 -17.79
CA LYS A 133 -21.10 -6.48 -18.08
C LYS A 133 -21.20 -7.39 -16.85
N GLN A 134 -21.53 -8.65 -17.09
CA GLN A 134 -21.58 -9.69 -16.05
C GLN A 134 -20.27 -10.47 -15.98
N PHE A 135 -19.81 -10.75 -14.76
CA PHE A 135 -18.61 -11.53 -14.48
C PHE A 135 -18.94 -12.61 -13.45
N THR A 136 -18.88 -13.87 -13.86
CA THR A 136 -19.14 -15.03 -12.99
C THR A 136 -17.84 -15.51 -12.35
N PHE A 137 -17.89 -15.70 -11.04
CA PHE A 137 -16.80 -16.14 -10.20
C PHE A 137 -17.10 -17.53 -9.62
N PRO A 138 -16.07 -18.31 -9.27
CA PRO A 138 -14.66 -17.95 -9.25
C PRO A 138 -14.01 -18.23 -10.63
N MET A 139 -13.09 -17.36 -11.08
CA MET A 139 -12.55 -17.37 -12.46
C MET A 139 -11.01 -17.24 -12.51
N VAL A 140 -10.42 -17.52 -13.67
CA VAL A 140 -9.02 -17.16 -14.01
C VAL A 140 -9.03 -15.90 -14.87
N PHE A 141 -8.08 -14.98 -14.65
CA PHE A 141 -7.91 -13.80 -15.51
C PHE A 141 -7.08 -14.10 -16.76
N ASP A 142 -7.67 -13.77 -17.91
CA ASP A 142 -7.02 -13.75 -19.23
C ASP A 142 -6.02 -12.57 -19.30
N ILE A 143 -4.78 -12.82 -18.87
CA ILE A 143 -3.67 -11.88 -18.86
C ILE A 143 -2.69 -12.28 -19.97
N PRO A 144 -2.39 -11.40 -20.95
CA PRO A 144 -1.53 -11.72 -22.10
C PRO A 144 -0.04 -11.98 -21.75
N ALA A 145 0.25 -13.18 -21.27
CA ALA A 145 1.59 -13.73 -21.12
C ALA A 145 2.13 -14.24 -22.48
N GLN A 146 3.46 -14.29 -22.61
CA GLN A 146 4.13 -15.05 -23.67
C GLN A 146 4.94 -16.15 -23.00
N GLY A 147 4.97 -17.34 -23.60
CA GLY A 147 5.86 -18.43 -23.20
C GLY A 147 6.65 -18.95 -24.39
N GLU A 148 7.80 -19.55 -24.10
CA GLU A 148 8.66 -20.25 -25.05
C GLU A 148 8.91 -21.68 -24.56
N ASP A 149 9.13 -22.64 -25.47
CA ASP A 149 9.11 -24.08 -25.18
C ASP A 149 10.17 -24.49 -24.13
N ASP A 150 11.37 -23.90 -24.19
CA ASP A 150 12.47 -24.16 -23.24
C ASP A 150 12.52 -23.20 -22.03
N GLY A 151 11.67 -22.17 -21.99
CA GLY A 151 11.69 -21.12 -20.94
C GLY A 151 10.84 -21.41 -19.70
N ALA A 152 10.93 -20.55 -18.69
CA ALA A 152 10.20 -20.63 -17.42
C ALA A 152 9.93 -19.23 -16.83
N MET A 153 9.32 -19.15 -15.64
CA MET A 153 8.95 -17.91 -14.94
C MET A 153 7.94 -17.01 -15.68
N PHE A 154 7.23 -17.55 -16.67
CA PHE A 154 6.28 -16.77 -17.47
C PHE A 154 5.02 -16.39 -16.67
N GLY A 155 4.33 -15.33 -17.10
CA GLY A 155 3.04 -14.91 -16.58
C GLY A 155 3.10 -13.99 -15.35
N PRO A 156 1.92 -13.54 -14.86
CA PRO A 156 1.80 -12.61 -13.73
C PRO A 156 2.24 -13.18 -12.39
N GLU A 157 2.97 -12.38 -11.63
CA GLU A 157 3.58 -12.70 -10.35
C GLU A 157 3.23 -11.68 -9.26
N ASP A 158 3.09 -12.16 -8.03
CA ASP A 158 3.07 -11.39 -6.79
C ASP A 158 2.00 -10.25 -6.78
N PRO A 159 0.73 -10.59 -7.10
CA PRO A 159 -0.31 -9.60 -7.40
C PRO A 159 -0.65 -8.74 -6.18
N ARG A 160 -0.69 -7.42 -6.40
CA ARG A 160 -1.25 -6.42 -5.47
C ARG A 160 -2.57 -5.91 -6.05
N VAL A 161 -3.65 -6.00 -5.27
CA VAL A 161 -5.00 -5.63 -5.71
C VAL A 161 -5.46 -4.44 -4.89
N ILE A 162 -5.86 -3.35 -5.55
CA ILE A 162 -6.35 -2.13 -4.91
C ILE A 162 -7.61 -1.62 -5.58
N LEU A 163 -8.38 -0.82 -4.85
CA LEU A 163 -9.56 -0.11 -5.36
C LEU A 163 -9.43 1.37 -4.97
N GLU A 164 -9.98 2.26 -5.80
CA GLU A 164 -10.07 3.66 -5.42
C GLU A 164 -11.31 3.91 -4.54
N GLU A 165 -11.09 3.96 -3.23
CA GLU A 165 -12.16 4.19 -2.24
C GLU A 165 -12.85 5.54 -2.42
N GLY A 166 -14.19 5.52 -2.40
CA GLY A 166 -15.05 6.70 -2.55
C GLY A 166 -15.38 7.09 -3.99
N VAL A 167 -14.89 6.36 -5.00
CA VAL A 167 -15.27 6.54 -6.41
C VAL A 167 -16.39 5.56 -6.78
N GLU A 168 -17.45 6.08 -7.40
CA GLU A 168 -18.58 5.30 -7.92
C GLU A 168 -18.16 4.42 -9.12
N ASP A 169 -18.66 3.19 -9.20
CA ASP A 169 -18.28 2.17 -10.19
C ASP A 169 -16.75 1.97 -10.37
N ALA A 170 -15.96 2.23 -9.32
CA ALA A 170 -14.50 2.03 -9.36
C ALA A 170 -14.12 0.61 -9.81
N GLU A 171 -13.27 0.51 -10.84
CA GLU A 171 -12.69 -0.76 -11.27
C GLU A 171 -11.43 -1.08 -10.44
N PRO A 172 -11.33 -2.26 -9.80
CA PRO A 172 -10.14 -2.67 -9.07
C PRO A 172 -8.94 -2.77 -10.01
N VAL A 173 -7.78 -2.33 -9.53
CA VAL A 173 -6.52 -2.34 -10.26
C VAL A 173 -5.64 -3.43 -9.68
N ILE A 174 -5.16 -4.32 -10.54
CA ILE A 174 -4.25 -5.41 -10.20
C ILE A 174 -2.89 -5.05 -10.78
N ILE A 175 -1.89 -4.91 -9.92
CA ILE A 175 -0.51 -4.66 -10.33
C ILE A 175 0.31 -5.92 -10.00
N PHE A 176 1.18 -6.34 -10.92
CA PHE A 176 2.00 -7.55 -10.78
C PHE A 176 3.34 -7.40 -11.49
N ASN A 177 4.33 -8.22 -11.13
CA ASN A 177 5.53 -8.39 -11.94
C ASN A 177 5.32 -9.47 -13.02
N MET A 178 5.94 -9.32 -14.19
CA MET A 178 5.91 -10.34 -15.26
C MET A 178 7.10 -10.16 -16.20
N VAL A 179 7.67 -11.27 -16.69
CA VAL A 179 8.58 -11.26 -17.85
C VAL A 179 7.77 -11.31 -19.15
N SER A 180 8.14 -10.48 -20.14
CA SER A 180 7.42 -10.42 -21.42
C SER A 180 8.34 -10.03 -22.57
N ARG A 181 7.91 -10.32 -23.80
CA ARG A 181 8.62 -9.83 -24.99
C ARG A 181 8.54 -8.31 -25.14
N LYS A 182 7.55 -7.65 -24.53
CA LYS A 182 7.43 -6.17 -24.50
C LYS A 182 8.39 -5.51 -23.52
N SER A 183 8.89 -6.24 -22.53
CA SER A 183 9.88 -5.76 -21.55
C SER A 183 11.32 -6.19 -21.86
N ASP A 184 11.56 -6.70 -23.08
CA ASP A 184 12.83 -7.32 -23.50
C ASP A 184 13.26 -8.44 -22.54
N TRP A 185 12.29 -9.28 -22.16
CA TRP A 185 12.39 -10.37 -21.18
C TRP A 185 12.81 -9.98 -19.75
N LYS A 186 13.11 -8.71 -19.48
CA LYS A 186 13.22 -8.18 -18.11
C LYS A 186 11.88 -8.32 -17.38
N ARG A 187 11.91 -8.61 -16.08
CA ARG A 187 10.71 -8.67 -15.24
C ARG A 187 10.23 -7.24 -14.97
N ALA A 188 9.11 -6.86 -15.56
CA ALA A 188 8.56 -5.50 -15.51
C ALA A 188 7.33 -5.38 -14.60
N MET A 189 7.03 -4.15 -14.17
CA MET A 189 5.72 -3.81 -13.59
C MET A 189 4.64 -3.81 -14.67
N HIS A 190 3.55 -4.54 -14.42
CA HIS A 190 2.36 -4.55 -15.26
C HIS A 190 1.13 -4.17 -14.43
N LEU A 191 0.26 -3.37 -15.03
CA LEU A 191 -1.05 -3.00 -14.51
C LEU A 191 -2.12 -3.74 -15.34
N PHE A 192 -3.12 -4.29 -14.67
CA PHE A 192 -4.27 -4.94 -15.28
C PHE A 192 -5.57 -4.49 -14.61
N ARG A 193 -6.60 -4.32 -15.43
CA ARG A 193 -7.95 -3.93 -15.05
C ARG A 193 -8.93 -5.02 -15.54
N PRO A 194 -9.54 -5.81 -14.63
CA PRO A 194 -10.12 -7.12 -14.96
C PRO A 194 -11.49 -7.06 -15.65
N PHE A 195 -12.26 -5.98 -15.47
CA PHE A 195 -13.62 -5.82 -16.01
C PHE A 195 -13.62 -5.07 -17.36
N SER A 196 -12.73 -4.10 -17.53
CA SER A 196 -12.40 -3.50 -18.83
C SER A 196 -11.48 -4.39 -19.67
N LYS A 197 -10.79 -5.36 -19.06
CA LYS A 197 -9.78 -6.27 -19.64
C LYS A 197 -8.59 -5.52 -20.26
N THR A 198 -8.18 -4.42 -19.62
CA THR A 198 -7.06 -3.59 -20.08
C THR A 198 -5.76 -4.02 -19.39
N SER A 199 -4.67 -4.22 -20.14
CA SER A 199 -3.32 -4.42 -19.57
C SER A 199 -2.32 -3.42 -20.11
N THR A 200 -1.57 -2.79 -19.20
CA THR A 200 -0.59 -1.73 -19.45
C THR A 200 0.75 -2.16 -18.86
N ILE A 201 1.85 -2.05 -19.61
CA ILE A 201 3.20 -2.18 -19.06
C ILE A 201 3.66 -0.82 -18.52
N LEU A 202 4.11 -0.77 -17.27
CA LEU A 202 4.57 0.47 -16.65
C LEU A 202 6.06 0.70 -16.99
N THR A 203 6.42 1.96 -17.27
CA THR A 203 7.72 2.33 -17.85
C THR A 203 8.17 3.66 -17.29
N ILE A 204 9.23 3.63 -16.48
CA ILE A 204 9.89 4.85 -15.98
C ILE A 204 10.55 5.57 -17.16
N LYS A 205 10.33 6.88 -17.25
CA LYS A 205 10.94 7.72 -18.28
C LYS A 205 12.43 7.93 -18.05
N ASP A 206 13.14 8.27 -19.12
CA ASP A 206 14.53 8.74 -19.14
C ASP A 206 15.55 7.84 -18.40
N THR A 207 15.21 6.56 -18.23
CA THR A 207 15.96 5.54 -17.50
C THR A 207 15.90 4.20 -18.26
N GLU A 208 16.94 3.37 -18.13
CA GLU A 208 16.88 2.00 -18.64
C GLU A 208 16.03 1.14 -17.69
N ARG A 209 15.06 0.38 -18.24
CA ARG A 209 14.25 -0.57 -17.47
C ARG A 209 15.14 -1.51 -16.65
N ALA A 210 14.89 -1.62 -15.34
CA ALA A 210 15.60 -2.54 -14.47
C ALA A 210 15.39 -4.00 -14.91
N TYR A 211 16.36 -4.87 -14.64
CA TYR A 211 16.23 -6.30 -14.96
C TYR A 211 15.07 -6.98 -14.20
N ASN A 212 14.81 -6.50 -12.98
CA ASN A 212 13.84 -7.06 -12.05
C ASN A 212 13.12 -5.95 -11.28
N GLU A 213 11.91 -5.61 -11.72
CA GLU A 213 10.96 -4.79 -10.96
C GLU A 213 10.24 -5.66 -9.93
N ASN A 214 10.43 -5.39 -8.63
CA ASN A 214 9.63 -5.94 -7.53
C ASN A 214 9.72 -5.02 -6.30
N SER A 215 9.22 -5.44 -5.13
CA SER A 215 9.41 -4.72 -3.86
C SER A 215 8.83 -3.29 -3.80
N TRP A 216 7.87 -2.95 -4.66
CA TRP A 216 7.13 -1.68 -4.67
C TRP A 216 5.78 -1.81 -3.94
N ALA A 217 5.23 -0.68 -3.47
CA ALA A 217 3.96 -0.61 -2.73
C ALA A 217 3.00 0.45 -3.34
N PRO A 218 1.84 0.06 -3.89
CA PRO A 218 0.97 0.96 -4.65
C PRO A 218 -0.03 1.76 -3.78
N PHE A 219 -0.41 2.96 -4.21
CA PHE A 219 -1.46 3.78 -3.57
C PHE A 219 -2.05 4.86 -4.48
N PHE A 220 -3.30 5.26 -4.18
CA PHE A 220 -3.94 6.42 -4.80
C PHE A 220 -3.73 7.68 -3.96
N ILE A 221 -3.49 8.81 -4.62
CA ILE A 221 -3.59 10.13 -3.98
C ILE A 221 -4.98 10.69 -4.31
N PRO A 222 -5.81 11.07 -3.32
CA PRO A 222 -7.16 11.53 -3.60
C PRO A 222 -7.23 12.79 -4.48
N GLU A 223 -7.71 12.64 -5.72
CA GLU A 223 -8.24 13.74 -6.53
C GLU A 223 -9.67 14.08 -6.07
N GLN A 224 -9.97 15.37 -5.99
CA GLN A 224 -11.28 15.91 -5.59
C GLN A 224 -11.69 16.99 -6.59
N GLU A 225 -12.94 16.94 -7.05
CA GLU A 225 -13.52 17.99 -7.89
C GLU A 225 -14.65 18.70 -7.12
N GLN A 226 -14.63 20.04 -7.14
CA GLN A 226 -15.77 20.82 -6.68
C GLN A 226 -16.86 20.71 -7.74
N GLN A 227 -18.08 20.28 -7.37
CA GLN A 227 -19.21 20.23 -8.29
C GLN A 227 -19.53 21.63 -8.86
N THR A 228 -19.01 21.92 -10.06
CA THR A 228 -19.39 23.11 -10.81
C THR A 228 -20.81 22.94 -11.37
N LEU A 229 -21.56 24.04 -11.48
CA LEU A 229 -23.01 24.04 -11.68
C LEU A 229 -23.43 23.66 -13.12
N LEU A 230 -23.32 22.37 -13.46
CA LEU A 230 -23.85 21.79 -14.70
C LEU A 230 -25.38 21.72 -14.71
N GLY A 231 -26.03 22.88 -14.89
CA GLY A 231 -27.39 22.95 -15.41
C GLY A 231 -28.50 23.41 -14.46
N LYS A 232 -28.46 24.68 -14.02
CA LYS A 232 -29.64 25.52 -13.65
C LYS A 232 -30.67 24.99 -12.62
N ILE A 233 -30.41 23.90 -11.91
CA ILE A 233 -31.24 23.43 -10.79
C ILE A 233 -30.36 23.36 -9.53
N PRO A 234 -30.61 24.18 -8.49
CA PRO A 234 -29.88 24.07 -7.23
C PRO A 234 -30.29 22.78 -6.49
N LEU A 235 -29.34 21.85 -6.33
CA LEU A 235 -29.45 20.79 -5.32
C LEU A 235 -29.02 21.35 -3.95
N PRO A 236 -29.55 20.86 -2.81
CA PRO A 236 -29.43 21.56 -1.52
C PRO A 236 -28.05 21.52 -0.85
N VAL A 237 -27.09 20.76 -1.39
CA VAL A 237 -25.77 20.55 -0.78
C VAL A 237 -24.69 20.59 -1.86
N PRO A 238 -23.68 21.48 -1.76
CA PRO A 238 -22.47 21.39 -2.58
C PRO A 238 -21.66 20.15 -2.19
N GLY A 239 -21.69 19.10 -3.02
CA GLY A 239 -20.89 17.90 -2.81
C GLY A 239 -19.48 18.05 -3.37
N VAL A 240 -18.46 17.73 -2.56
CA VAL A 240 -17.15 17.39 -3.10
C VAL A 240 -17.21 15.94 -3.55
N VAL A 241 -17.07 15.69 -4.85
CA VAL A 241 -17.11 14.33 -5.42
C VAL A 241 -15.67 13.88 -5.71
N ARG A 242 -15.38 12.61 -5.42
CA ARG A 242 -14.13 11.97 -5.80
C ARG A 242 -14.18 11.69 -7.30
N LYS A 243 -13.31 12.36 -8.05
CA LYS A 243 -13.02 12.02 -9.44
C LYS A 243 -12.19 10.72 -9.46
N PRO A 244 -12.41 9.78 -10.42
CA PRO A 244 -11.48 8.69 -10.67
C PRO A 244 -10.07 9.22 -11.00
N ASN A 245 -9.06 8.68 -10.34
CA ASN A 245 -7.66 9.00 -10.60
C ASN A 245 -7.26 8.63 -12.05
N GLU A 246 -6.42 9.45 -12.67
CA GLU A 246 -5.72 9.11 -13.92
C GLU A 246 -4.35 8.45 -13.64
N TYR A 247 -3.80 8.70 -12.45
CA TYR A 247 -2.49 8.26 -12.01
C TYR A 247 -2.55 7.29 -10.84
N LEU A 248 -1.60 6.36 -10.79
CA LEU A 248 -1.33 5.50 -9.64
C LEU A 248 0.07 5.83 -9.10
N HIS A 249 0.22 5.91 -7.78
CA HIS A 249 1.49 6.18 -7.14
C HIS A 249 2.06 4.91 -6.50
N PHE A 250 3.37 4.86 -6.36
CA PHE A 250 4.08 3.74 -5.75
C PHE A 250 5.19 4.27 -4.84
N VAL A 251 5.32 3.71 -3.63
CA VAL A 251 6.61 3.72 -2.95
C VAL A 251 7.48 2.70 -3.70
N TYR A 252 8.46 3.21 -4.44
CA TYR A 252 9.30 2.42 -5.35
C TYR A 252 10.56 1.87 -4.65
N SER A 253 11.12 2.66 -3.73
CA SER A 253 12.16 2.22 -2.80
C SER A 253 12.01 2.93 -1.47
N PHE A 254 12.48 2.30 -0.39
CA PHE A 254 12.61 2.91 0.94
C PHE A 254 14.01 3.46 1.23
N ARG A 255 15.00 3.23 0.36
CA ARG A 255 16.35 3.82 0.45
C ARG A 255 16.91 4.20 -0.94
N PRO A 256 17.07 5.50 -1.24
CA PRO A 256 16.28 6.58 -0.65
C PRO A 256 14.78 6.30 -0.81
N LEU A 257 13.95 6.92 0.03
CA LEU A 257 12.50 6.93 -0.16
C LEU A 257 12.20 7.62 -1.50
N ARG A 258 11.62 6.87 -2.43
CA ARG A 258 11.23 7.36 -3.76
C ARG A 258 9.77 7.06 -4.05
N VAL A 259 9.06 8.08 -4.54
CA VAL A 259 7.68 7.93 -5.01
C VAL A 259 7.64 8.05 -6.52
N LEU A 260 7.18 6.97 -7.16
CA LEU A 260 6.93 6.90 -8.59
C LEU A 260 5.45 7.18 -8.87
N LYS A 261 5.15 8.03 -9.84
CA LYS A 261 3.80 8.34 -10.34
C LYS A 261 3.67 7.76 -11.75
N CYS A 262 2.65 6.95 -11.99
CA CYS A 262 2.41 6.27 -13.26
C CYS A 262 1.02 6.59 -13.83
N HIS A 263 0.94 6.98 -15.10
CA HIS A 263 -0.33 7.21 -15.79
C HIS A 263 -0.96 5.87 -16.19
N MET A 264 -2.11 5.50 -15.61
CA MET A 264 -2.65 4.12 -15.70
C MET A 264 -3.00 3.66 -17.13
N ARG A 265 -3.37 4.58 -18.04
CA ARG A 265 -3.74 4.22 -19.43
C ARG A 265 -2.56 3.94 -20.38
N CYS A 266 -1.46 4.70 -20.32
CA CYS A 266 -0.31 4.53 -21.22
C CYS A 266 0.88 3.81 -20.57
N GLY A 267 1.01 3.89 -19.25
CA GLY A 267 2.10 3.27 -18.50
C GLY A 267 3.33 4.17 -18.33
N ASP A 268 3.30 5.40 -18.83
CA ASP A 268 4.30 6.44 -18.54
C ASP A 268 4.45 6.64 -17.02
N CYS A 269 5.67 6.51 -16.50
CA CYS A 269 5.98 6.79 -15.10
C CYS A 269 7.11 7.82 -14.94
N GLU A 270 7.02 8.62 -13.88
CA GLU A 270 8.00 9.65 -13.49
C GLU A 270 8.22 9.61 -11.96
N PHE A 271 9.43 9.89 -11.49
CA PHE A 271 9.66 10.09 -10.06
C PHE A 271 9.17 11.49 -9.66
N VAL A 272 8.30 11.56 -8.65
CA VAL A 272 7.73 12.81 -8.11
C VAL A 272 8.32 13.21 -6.77
N TYR A 273 9.08 12.30 -6.15
CA TYR A 273 9.80 12.55 -4.91
C TYR A 273 11.00 11.59 -4.79
N GLU A 274 12.14 12.12 -4.35
CA GLU A 274 13.33 11.38 -3.94
C GLU A 274 13.94 12.07 -2.71
N GLN A 275 14.23 11.30 -1.67
CA GLN A 275 14.68 11.76 -0.36
C GLN A 275 16.15 12.22 -0.35
N ASP A 276 16.43 13.49 -0.06
CA ASP A 276 17.79 14.00 0.18
C ASP A 276 18.28 13.54 1.57
N VAL A 277 19.32 12.70 1.59
CA VAL A 277 20.06 12.27 2.79
C VAL A 277 21.55 12.45 2.48
N PRO A 278 22.33 13.19 3.29
CA PRO A 278 23.74 13.46 2.96
C PRO A 278 24.59 12.19 3.06
N ASP A 279 25.43 11.93 2.04
CA ASP A 279 26.31 10.75 1.90
C ASP A 279 27.22 10.44 3.10
N LYS A 280 27.38 11.40 4.02
CA LYS A 280 28.28 11.35 5.19
C LYS A 280 27.56 11.31 6.53
N VAL A 281 26.23 11.19 6.55
CA VAL A 281 25.52 10.79 7.77
C VAL A 281 25.82 9.31 8.00
N TYR A 282 26.83 9.04 8.84
CA TYR A 282 27.16 7.69 9.30
C TYR A 282 26.00 7.15 10.14
N ASN A 283 25.05 6.48 9.49
CA ASN A 283 24.08 5.64 10.17
C ASN A 283 24.84 4.54 10.92
N LYS A 284 24.71 4.52 12.25
CA LYS A 284 25.22 3.43 13.11
C LYS A 284 24.47 2.10 12.90
N HIS A 285 23.46 2.07 12.04
CA HIS A 285 22.71 0.88 11.67
C HIS A 285 23.43 0.11 10.57
N HIS A 286 23.72 -1.17 10.80
CA HIS A 286 24.41 -2.04 9.86
C HIS A 286 23.55 -2.39 8.63
N ASP A 287 23.38 -1.43 7.72
CA ASP A 287 22.55 -1.56 6.52
C ASP A 287 22.97 -2.70 5.57
N GLU A 288 24.18 -3.26 5.68
CA GLU A 288 24.56 -4.47 4.94
C GLU A 288 23.72 -5.71 5.31
N ALA A 289 23.03 -5.68 6.44
CA ALA A 289 22.31 -6.83 6.98
C ALA A 289 21.00 -7.12 6.22
N GLY A 290 20.41 -6.12 5.56
CA GLY A 290 19.15 -6.25 4.83
C GLY A 290 18.58 -4.92 4.33
N GLY A 291 17.26 -4.87 4.12
CA GLY A 291 16.57 -3.66 3.68
C GLY A 291 15.05 -3.76 3.71
N VAL A 292 14.40 -2.59 3.82
CA VAL A 292 12.93 -2.45 3.84
C VAL A 292 12.39 -2.47 2.41
N ARG A 293 11.31 -3.23 2.17
CA ARG A 293 10.75 -3.55 0.86
C ARG A 293 9.22 -3.52 0.88
N GLY A 294 8.63 -3.17 -0.27
CA GLY A 294 7.26 -3.47 -0.68
C GLY A 294 6.21 -3.57 0.43
N GLY A 295 5.72 -4.78 0.66
CA GLY A 295 4.61 -5.04 1.56
C GLY A 295 3.25 -4.66 0.94
N THR A 296 2.32 -4.18 1.76
CA THR A 296 0.96 -3.84 1.30
C THR A 296 0.92 -2.59 0.43
N ASN A 297 -0.22 -2.36 -0.22
CA ASN A 297 -0.68 -1.02 -0.57
C ASN A 297 -0.64 -0.07 0.64
N PHE A 298 -0.45 1.22 0.36
CA PHE A 298 -0.69 2.29 1.33
C PHE A 298 -2.16 2.75 1.24
N VAL A 299 -2.89 2.72 2.35
CA VAL A 299 -4.28 3.19 2.46
C VAL A 299 -4.34 4.55 3.16
N PRO A 300 -5.25 5.47 2.78
CA PRO A 300 -5.40 6.75 3.46
C PRO A 300 -5.89 6.54 4.91
N VAL A 301 -5.32 7.29 5.85
CA VAL A 301 -5.77 7.33 7.25
C VAL A 301 -6.83 8.43 7.39
N PRO A 302 -8.07 8.13 7.82
CA PRO A 302 -9.09 9.17 8.01
C PRO A 302 -8.72 10.11 9.17
N ILE A 303 -8.32 11.34 8.84
CA ILE A 303 -8.06 12.42 9.82
C ILE A 303 -9.33 13.28 9.97
N PRO A 304 -9.95 13.35 11.16
CA PRO A 304 -11.13 14.19 11.38
C PRO A 304 -10.73 15.67 11.52
N SER A 305 -11.58 16.58 11.03
CA SER A 305 -11.34 18.03 11.08
C SER A 305 -11.15 18.60 12.49
N SER A 306 -11.64 17.89 13.52
CA SER A 306 -11.45 18.23 14.94
C SER A 306 -9.99 18.14 15.43
N MET A 307 -9.06 17.60 14.63
CA MET A 307 -7.63 17.57 14.95
C MET A 307 -6.86 18.82 14.51
N ASP A 308 -7.48 19.73 13.74
CA ASP A 308 -6.85 20.98 13.27
C ASP A 308 -5.49 20.74 12.58
N ILE A 309 -5.47 19.80 11.63
CA ILE A 309 -4.31 19.44 10.81
C ILE A 309 -4.29 20.30 9.54
N ASP A 310 -3.09 20.68 9.08
CA ASP A 310 -2.90 21.47 7.85
C ASP A 310 -3.52 20.75 6.63
N SER A 311 -4.30 21.47 5.82
CA SER A 311 -5.05 20.91 4.69
C SER A 311 -4.18 20.36 3.54
N ARG A 312 -2.87 20.65 3.53
CA ARG A 312 -1.88 20.09 2.61
C ARG A 312 -1.42 18.68 3.02
N VAL A 313 -1.68 18.28 4.27
CA VAL A 313 -1.22 17.02 4.87
C VAL A 313 -2.17 15.88 4.48
N ARG A 314 -1.61 14.85 3.85
CA ARG A 314 -2.26 13.55 3.67
C ARG A 314 -1.49 12.49 4.44
N VAL A 315 -2.21 11.57 5.07
CA VAL A 315 -1.64 10.52 5.91
C VAL A 315 -2.03 9.17 5.33
N TYR A 316 -1.06 8.26 5.23
CA TYR A 316 -1.26 6.90 4.75
C TYR A 316 -0.65 5.89 5.72
N ALA A 317 -1.21 4.69 5.77
CA ALA A 317 -0.65 3.57 6.51
C ALA A 317 -0.51 2.33 5.63
N ALA A 318 0.47 1.49 5.93
CA ALA A 318 0.76 0.22 5.27
C ALA A 318 1.45 -0.76 6.22
N PHE A 319 1.61 -1.99 5.76
CA PHE A 319 2.64 -2.89 6.29
C PHE A 319 3.71 -3.11 5.21
N PRO A 320 4.81 -2.32 5.16
CA PRO A 320 6.05 -2.73 4.51
C PRO A 320 6.67 -3.96 5.19
N GLN A 321 7.79 -4.42 4.64
CA GLN A 321 8.44 -5.66 5.05
C GLN A 321 9.96 -5.53 5.03
N THR A 322 10.64 -5.83 6.14
CA THR A 322 12.09 -6.03 6.15
C THR A 322 12.45 -7.35 5.47
N ASN A 323 13.60 -7.37 4.81
CA ASN A 323 14.28 -8.57 4.34
C ASN A 323 15.73 -8.51 4.80
N ILE A 324 16.16 -9.47 5.61
CA ILE A 324 17.53 -9.64 6.07
C ILE A 324 18.04 -11.02 5.62
N ALA A 325 19.31 -11.09 5.20
CA ALA A 325 19.86 -12.29 4.52
C ALA A 325 21.11 -12.88 5.17
N LYS A 326 21.59 -12.29 6.28
CA LYS A 326 22.83 -12.70 6.97
C LYS A 326 22.62 -13.50 8.27
N PHE A 327 21.38 -13.69 8.74
CA PHE A 327 21.09 -14.21 10.10
C PHE A 327 20.42 -15.60 10.12
N CYS A 328 19.60 -15.93 9.13
CA CYS A 328 19.08 -17.28 8.91
C CYS A 328 19.77 -17.91 7.69
N ASP A 329 19.48 -19.19 7.38
CA ASP A 329 19.96 -19.85 6.15
C ASP A 329 19.19 -19.34 4.90
N GLY A 330 19.50 -18.11 4.50
CA GLY A 330 18.85 -17.36 3.43
C GLY A 330 17.95 -16.23 3.94
N ASN A 331 17.08 -15.73 3.04
CA ASN A 331 16.26 -14.55 3.31
C ASN A 331 15.21 -14.82 4.41
N PHE A 332 15.24 -13.99 5.45
CA PHE A 332 14.23 -13.87 6.49
C PHE A 332 13.45 -12.57 6.27
N TYR A 333 12.12 -12.61 6.47
CA TYR A 333 11.25 -11.46 6.29
C TYR A 333 10.23 -11.33 7.42
N ARG A 334 10.00 -10.09 7.88
CA ARG A 334 8.90 -9.72 8.77
C ARG A 334 8.22 -8.42 8.31
N PRO A 335 6.92 -8.25 8.57
CA PRO A 335 6.20 -7.00 8.37
C PRO A 335 6.50 -5.96 9.46
N GLU A 336 6.43 -4.69 9.12
CA GLU A 336 6.39 -3.56 10.05
C GLU A 336 5.15 -2.71 9.76
N PHE A 337 4.45 -2.19 10.78
CA PHE A 337 3.38 -1.20 10.57
C PHE A 337 3.98 0.19 10.35
N ALA A 338 3.76 0.79 9.19
CA ALA A 338 4.33 2.09 8.83
C ALA A 338 3.25 3.15 8.56
N VAL A 339 3.56 4.39 8.93
CA VAL A 339 2.78 5.59 8.63
C VAL A 339 3.61 6.52 7.76
N MET A 340 3.13 6.82 6.56
CA MET A 340 3.72 7.79 5.65
C MET A 340 2.87 9.07 5.64
N VAL A 341 3.53 10.22 5.65
CA VAL A 341 2.89 11.53 5.52
C VAL A 341 3.33 12.18 4.21
N ASN A 342 2.38 12.75 3.48
CA ASN A 342 2.59 13.56 2.29
C ASN A 342 2.19 15.01 2.61
N ILE A 343 3.04 15.98 2.25
CA ILE A 343 2.80 17.41 2.46
C ILE A 343 3.05 18.11 1.11
N GLY A 344 1.97 18.39 0.37
CA GLY A 344 2.10 18.88 -1.01
C GLY A 344 2.77 17.83 -1.92
N ASN A 345 3.99 18.12 -2.37
CA ASN A 345 4.88 17.24 -3.16
C ASN A 345 5.86 16.42 -2.30
N GLN A 346 6.04 16.77 -1.02
CA GLN A 346 7.00 16.14 -0.12
C GLN A 346 6.41 14.85 0.50
N PHE A 347 7.26 13.86 0.81
CA PHE A 347 6.87 12.58 1.44
C PHE A 347 7.86 12.17 2.53
N GLN A 348 7.35 11.78 3.70
CA GLN A 348 8.15 11.38 4.86
C GLN A 348 7.61 10.14 5.55
N LEU A 349 8.50 9.24 5.96
CA LEU A 349 8.17 8.15 6.89
C LEU A 349 7.98 8.75 8.28
N ALA A 350 6.76 8.75 8.79
CA ALA A 350 6.38 9.46 10.02
C ALA A 350 6.40 8.55 11.26
N PHE A 351 6.18 7.25 11.08
CA PHE A 351 6.36 6.20 12.09
C PHE A 351 6.61 4.86 11.37
N ALA A 352 7.37 3.96 11.97
CA ALA A 352 7.36 2.54 11.62
C ALA A 352 7.60 1.64 12.85
N SER A 353 6.91 0.49 12.91
CA SER A 353 7.00 -0.42 14.06
C SER A 353 8.30 -1.23 14.08
N GLU A 354 8.62 -1.78 15.26
CA GLU A 354 9.50 -2.95 15.36
C GLU A 354 8.90 -4.12 14.56
N SER A 355 9.74 -5.06 14.12
CA SER A 355 9.30 -6.17 13.26
C SER A 355 8.23 -7.03 13.94
N LEU A 356 7.11 -7.23 13.25
CA LEU A 356 5.91 -7.88 13.78
C LEU A 356 5.84 -9.34 13.30
N ASP A 357 5.50 -10.24 14.21
CA ASP A 357 5.11 -11.63 13.92
C ASP A 357 3.61 -11.87 14.11
N PHE A 358 2.95 -11.00 14.89
CA PHE A 358 1.59 -11.14 15.41
C PHE A 358 1.40 -12.35 16.35
N GLY A 359 2.50 -12.95 16.79
CA GLY A 359 2.54 -14.22 17.52
C GLY A 359 1.67 -15.30 16.87
N ASP A 360 1.10 -16.16 17.72
CA ASP A 360 0.23 -17.28 17.35
C ASP A 360 -1.01 -16.87 16.53
N SER A 361 -1.34 -15.57 16.43
CA SER A 361 -2.47 -15.11 15.63
C SER A 361 -2.27 -15.31 14.12
N ILE A 362 -1.01 -15.41 13.65
CA ILE A 362 -0.68 -15.53 12.22
C ILE A 362 0.39 -16.60 11.99
N LEU A 363 1.41 -16.66 12.85
CA LEU A 363 2.48 -17.66 12.76
C LEU A 363 2.25 -18.79 13.77
N GLU A 364 2.13 -20.02 13.27
CA GLU A 364 2.32 -21.21 14.10
C GLU A 364 3.82 -21.39 14.35
N LEU A 365 4.31 -20.76 15.42
CA LEU A 365 5.67 -20.99 15.92
C LEU A 365 5.72 -22.35 16.62
N GLY A 366 6.78 -23.12 16.36
CA GLY A 366 6.93 -24.45 16.96
C GLY A 366 7.18 -24.39 18.47
N PRO A 367 7.15 -25.55 19.18
CA PRO A 367 7.44 -25.59 20.62
C PRO A 367 8.85 -25.10 20.98
N ASP A 368 9.75 -25.04 19.99
CA ASP A 368 11.13 -24.57 20.10
C ASP A 368 11.34 -23.10 19.66
N ASP A 369 10.27 -22.37 19.27
CA ASP A 369 10.30 -20.99 18.73
C ASP A 369 11.31 -20.78 17.58
N ASP A 370 11.39 -21.75 16.66
CA ASP A 370 12.26 -21.64 15.48
C ASP A 370 11.67 -20.68 14.45
N ARG A 371 12.25 -19.48 14.41
CA ARG A 371 11.91 -18.37 13.51
C ARG A 371 12.66 -18.43 12.17
N CYS A 372 13.73 -19.22 12.06
CA CYS A 372 14.63 -19.25 10.89
C CYS A 372 14.36 -20.43 9.95
N GLU A 373 13.91 -21.58 10.46
CA GLU A 373 13.43 -22.70 9.62
C GLU A 373 11.99 -22.45 9.14
N LYS A 374 11.03 -22.56 10.06
CA LYS A 374 9.60 -22.49 9.76
C LYS A 374 9.15 -21.03 9.84
N SER A 375 8.23 -20.65 8.96
CA SER A 375 7.65 -19.30 8.95
C SER A 375 8.68 -18.15 8.84
N ARG A 376 9.87 -18.41 8.29
CA ARG A 376 10.93 -17.41 8.11
C ARG A 376 10.55 -16.26 7.16
N ILE A 377 9.59 -16.50 6.26
CA ILE A 377 9.00 -15.48 5.40
C ILE A 377 7.55 -15.25 5.85
N LEU A 378 7.30 -14.14 6.56
CA LEU A 378 5.96 -13.61 6.77
C LEU A 378 5.76 -12.38 5.87
N THR A 379 4.82 -12.46 4.93
CA THR A 379 4.53 -11.40 3.96
C THR A 379 3.15 -10.80 4.16
N PRO A 380 3.04 -9.47 4.36
CA PRO A 380 1.77 -8.78 4.29
C PRO A 380 1.45 -8.49 2.81
N ASN A 381 0.28 -8.95 2.34
CA ASN A 381 -0.06 -8.94 0.92
C ASN A 381 -0.81 -7.67 0.51
N THR A 382 -1.88 -7.31 1.23
CA THR A 382 -2.71 -6.10 0.98
C THR A 382 -3.52 -5.74 2.23
N VAL A 383 -3.66 -4.44 2.51
CA VAL A 383 -4.70 -3.90 3.39
C VAL A 383 -6.00 -3.86 2.58
N VAL A 384 -6.91 -4.76 2.93
CA VAL A 384 -8.12 -5.12 2.16
C VAL A 384 -9.23 -4.06 2.28
N ARG A 385 -9.37 -3.52 3.50
CA ARG A 385 -10.34 -2.50 3.94
C ARG A 385 -9.92 -2.03 5.34
N TRP A 386 -10.07 -0.74 5.62
CA TRP A 386 -10.08 -0.23 6.99
C TRP A 386 -11.51 0.17 7.34
N ASP A 387 -12.16 -0.54 8.26
CA ASP A 387 -13.44 -0.08 8.77
C ASP A 387 -13.22 0.99 9.84
N THR A 388 -13.72 2.19 9.54
CA THR A 388 -13.67 3.36 10.41
C THR A 388 -15.06 3.98 10.59
N ALA A 389 -16.12 3.30 10.15
CA ALA A 389 -17.49 3.78 10.23
C ALA A 389 -18.05 3.60 11.66
N SER A 390 -18.96 4.48 12.08
CA SER A 390 -19.66 4.34 13.38
C SER A 390 -18.74 4.15 14.61
N GLY A 391 -17.52 4.68 14.58
CA GLY A 391 -16.53 4.52 15.66
C GLY A 391 -15.76 3.19 15.65
N GLN A 392 -15.86 2.39 14.59
CA GLN A 392 -14.98 1.26 14.36
C GLN A 392 -13.53 1.71 14.11
N ASP A 393 -12.61 0.78 14.33
CA ASP A 393 -11.19 0.90 14.04
C ASP A 393 -10.67 -0.52 13.77
N VAL A 394 -11.02 -1.08 12.62
CA VAL A 394 -10.70 -2.48 12.26
C VAL A 394 -10.09 -2.54 10.87
N MET A 395 -8.77 -2.74 10.80
CA MET A 395 -8.07 -2.96 9.54
C MET A 395 -8.06 -4.45 9.20
N THR A 396 -8.55 -4.83 8.02
CA THR A 396 -8.48 -6.21 7.51
C THR A 396 -7.29 -6.34 6.56
N VAL A 397 -6.44 -7.33 6.76
CA VAL A 397 -5.16 -7.49 6.03
C VAL A 397 -4.99 -8.93 5.58
N THR A 398 -4.55 -9.14 4.33
CA THR A 398 -4.10 -10.45 3.83
C THR A 398 -2.64 -10.71 4.20
N PHE A 399 -2.33 -11.93 4.64
CA PHE A 399 -0.98 -12.39 4.94
C PHE A 399 -0.66 -13.69 4.20
N SER A 400 0.62 -14.01 4.05
CA SER A 400 1.11 -15.31 3.60
C SER A 400 2.39 -15.70 4.34
N VAL A 401 2.50 -16.99 4.62
CA VAL A 401 3.67 -17.63 5.22
C VAL A 401 4.35 -18.46 4.15
N ASN A 402 5.66 -18.23 3.93
CA ASN A 402 6.48 -18.88 2.89
C ASN A 402 5.90 -18.82 1.46
N GLU A 403 4.99 -17.85 1.19
CA GLU A 403 4.15 -17.75 -0.02
C GLU A 403 3.14 -18.88 -0.23
N GLU A 404 3.04 -19.84 0.70
CA GLU A 404 2.24 -21.07 0.57
C GLU A 404 0.83 -20.91 1.17
N THR A 405 0.68 -20.06 2.18
CA THR A 405 -0.64 -19.74 2.76
C THR A 405 -1.25 -18.49 2.13
N THR A 406 -2.58 -18.36 2.22
CA THR A 406 -3.29 -17.08 2.05
C THR A 406 -4.23 -16.94 3.24
N GLN A 407 -3.86 -16.09 4.18
CA GLN A 407 -4.54 -15.86 5.45
C GLN A 407 -5.19 -14.48 5.49
N ILE A 408 -6.26 -14.35 6.26
CA ILE A 408 -6.87 -13.06 6.65
C ILE A 408 -6.73 -12.88 8.15
N SER A 409 -6.33 -11.69 8.60
CA SER A 409 -6.50 -11.24 9.99
C SER A 409 -7.14 -9.85 10.04
N ARG A 410 -7.77 -9.54 11.17
CA ARG A 410 -8.36 -8.23 11.48
C ARG A 410 -7.61 -7.63 12.68
N ILE A 411 -7.08 -6.43 12.53
CA ILE A 411 -6.30 -5.70 13.54
C ILE A 411 -7.11 -4.50 14.03
N ARG A 412 -7.26 -4.35 15.35
CA ARG A 412 -8.09 -3.32 15.99
C ARG A 412 -7.26 -2.33 16.81
N GLY A 413 -7.48 -1.03 16.62
CA GLY A 413 -6.86 0.04 17.39
C GLY A 413 -5.80 0.86 16.64
N LEU A 414 -5.50 0.53 15.38
CA LEU A 414 -4.47 1.21 14.59
C LEU A 414 -4.85 2.67 14.26
N LEU A 415 -6.14 2.98 14.04
CA LEU A 415 -6.56 4.34 13.72
C LEU A 415 -6.44 5.25 14.94
N SER A 416 -6.84 4.74 16.11
CA SER A 416 -6.63 5.40 17.39
C SER A 416 -5.14 5.61 17.68
N PHE A 417 -4.30 4.61 17.38
CA PHE A 417 -2.85 4.70 17.51
C PHE A 417 -2.26 5.81 16.61
N VAL A 418 -2.48 5.75 15.29
CA VAL A 418 -1.93 6.74 14.34
C VAL A 418 -2.37 8.14 14.71
N ARG A 419 -3.66 8.33 15.06
CA ARG A 419 -4.22 9.62 15.49
C ARG A 419 -3.60 10.19 16.78
N ASN A 420 -2.92 9.37 17.59
CA ASN A 420 -2.26 9.80 18.82
C ASN A 420 -0.77 10.11 18.68
N LEU A 421 -0.15 9.80 17.53
CA LEU A 421 1.27 10.01 17.27
C LEU A 421 1.67 11.49 17.52
N PRO A 422 2.81 11.75 18.21
CA PRO A 422 3.23 13.10 18.62
C PRO A 422 3.17 14.16 17.51
N GLN A 423 3.52 13.81 16.27
CA GLN A 423 3.52 14.77 15.15
C GLN A 423 2.15 15.44 14.88
N PHE A 424 1.02 14.81 15.23
CA PHE A 424 -0.31 15.41 15.08
C PHE A 424 -0.62 16.48 16.12
N LYS A 425 0.15 16.54 17.21
CA LYS A 425 0.00 17.54 18.28
C LYS A 425 0.91 18.75 18.07
N THR A 426 2.01 18.60 17.32
CA THR A 426 3.06 19.61 17.13
C THR A 426 3.30 19.97 15.65
N LEU A 427 3.89 19.07 14.87
CA LEU A 427 4.40 19.34 13.53
C LEU A 427 3.29 19.57 12.50
N LEU A 428 2.28 18.68 12.48
CA LEU A 428 1.27 18.61 11.42
C LEU A 428 0.03 19.50 11.67
N LYS A 429 -0.03 20.20 12.82
CA LYS A 429 -1.11 21.14 13.11
C LYS A 429 -1.11 22.31 12.11
N ARG A 430 -2.32 22.79 11.80
CA ARG A 430 -2.56 23.99 10.97
C ARG A 430 -1.90 25.24 11.55
N ASP A 431 -1.90 25.36 12.88
CA ASP A 431 -1.16 26.39 13.63
C ASP A 431 0.15 25.85 14.26
N GLY A 432 0.69 24.74 13.74
CA GLY A 432 1.92 24.08 14.19
C GLY A 432 3.20 24.57 13.50
N LEU A 433 4.28 23.78 13.58
CA LEU A 433 5.59 24.13 13.00
C LEU A 433 5.59 24.29 11.47
N LEU A 434 4.55 23.82 10.76
CA LEU A 434 4.33 24.05 9.33
C LEU A 434 3.72 25.43 8.99
N LYS A 435 3.34 26.23 9.99
CA LYS A 435 2.70 27.54 9.81
C LYS A 435 3.73 28.58 9.35
N GLY A 436 3.74 28.86 8.04
CA GLY A 436 4.65 29.83 7.42
C GLY A 436 6.09 29.35 7.25
N ALA A 437 6.43 28.15 7.75
CA ALA A 437 7.72 27.52 7.48
C ALA A 437 7.81 27.04 6.02
N ASP A 438 9.03 27.07 5.48
CA ASP A 438 9.35 26.41 4.21
C ASP A 438 9.11 24.90 4.32
N ALA A 439 8.31 24.37 3.39
CA ALA A 439 7.98 22.96 3.33
C ALA A 439 9.19 22.10 2.90
N ASP A 440 10.11 22.66 2.13
CA ASP A 440 11.31 21.96 1.68
C ASP A 440 12.30 21.78 2.85
N LEU A 441 12.51 22.81 3.67
CA LEU A 441 13.26 22.72 4.93
C LEU A 441 12.69 21.66 5.89
N VAL A 442 11.37 21.63 6.11
CA VAL A 442 10.74 20.64 6.99
C VAL A 442 10.84 19.23 6.39
N SER A 443 10.78 19.09 5.07
CA SER A 443 11.01 17.83 4.36
C SER A 443 12.44 17.31 4.52
N ILE A 444 13.46 18.18 4.40
CA ILE A 444 14.88 17.83 4.64
C ILE A 444 15.06 17.29 6.06
N LEU A 445 14.54 17.98 7.06
CA LEU A 445 14.57 17.57 8.46
C LEU A 445 13.90 16.20 8.68
N ALA A 446 12.67 16.03 8.21
CA ALA A 446 11.94 14.77 8.32
C ALA A 446 12.60 13.63 7.52
N SER A 447 13.30 13.95 6.42
CA SER A 447 14.02 12.99 5.59
C SER A 447 15.20 12.36 6.33
N TRP A 448 16.04 13.15 7.01
CA TRP A 448 17.20 12.61 7.72
C TRP A 448 16.79 11.71 8.89
N VAL A 449 15.73 12.11 9.62
CA VAL A 449 15.16 11.30 10.71
C VAL A 449 14.45 10.05 10.16
N GLY A 450 13.82 10.13 8.98
CA GLY A 450 13.19 9.00 8.31
C GLY A 450 14.17 7.88 7.93
N ASP A 451 15.41 8.23 7.54
CA ASP A 451 16.45 7.24 7.25
C ASP A 451 17.00 6.55 8.52
N ASN A 452 17.05 7.28 9.64
CA ASN A 452 17.35 6.72 10.96
C ASN A 452 16.24 5.74 11.41
N VAL A 453 14.97 6.13 11.28
CA VAL A 453 13.82 5.24 11.53
C VAL A 453 13.93 3.96 10.70
N ARG A 454 14.23 4.06 9.40
CA ARG A 454 14.45 2.92 8.50
C ARG A 454 15.62 2.04 8.96
N GLY A 455 16.73 2.61 9.41
CA GLY A 455 17.88 1.87 9.95
C GLY A 455 17.50 1.04 11.18
N CYS A 456 16.72 1.62 12.09
CA CYS A 456 16.19 0.91 13.26
C CYS A 456 15.28 -0.28 12.90
N LEU A 457 14.56 -0.27 11.76
CA LEU A 457 13.77 -1.43 11.30
C LEU A 457 14.66 -2.63 10.97
N ILE A 458 15.80 -2.41 10.30
CA ILE A 458 16.74 -3.48 9.95
C ILE A 458 17.38 -4.05 11.23
N GLN A 459 17.69 -3.19 12.20
CA GLN A 459 18.22 -3.60 13.51
C GLN A 459 17.18 -4.37 14.36
N SER A 460 15.91 -3.97 14.30
CA SER A 460 14.79 -4.69 14.92
C SER A 460 14.62 -6.08 14.31
N ALA A 461 14.60 -6.18 12.98
CA ALA A 461 14.50 -7.45 12.26
C ALA A 461 15.69 -8.38 12.56
N ALA A 462 16.92 -7.85 12.63
CA ALA A 462 18.11 -8.59 13.03
C ALA A 462 17.95 -9.18 14.44
N ASN A 463 17.69 -8.32 15.44
CA ASN A 463 17.52 -8.73 16.83
C ASN A 463 16.37 -9.75 17.02
N TYR A 464 15.30 -9.66 16.22
CA TYR A 464 14.18 -10.60 16.26
C TYR A 464 14.58 -12.06 15.94
N THR A 465 15.64 -12.28 15.14
CA THR A 465 16.19 -13.62 14.85
C THR A 465 16.95 -14.25 16.03
N GLY A 466 17.09 -13.55 17.15
CA GLY A 466 17.88 -13.98 18.31
C GLY A 466 19.37 -13.68 18.20
N ILE A 467 19.86 -13.27 17.02
CA ILE A 467 21.23 -12.77 16.84
C ILE A 467 21.25 -11.27 17.15
N THR A 468 21.62 -10.91 18.38
CA THR A 468 22.00 -9.53 18.71
C THR A 468 23.21 -9.13 17.87
N MET A 469 23.09 -8.02 17.14
CA MET A 469 24.27 -7.40 16.53
C MET A 469 25.17 -6.85 17.65
N GLU A 470 26.38 -7.37 17.80
CA GLU A 470 27.38 -6.74 18.66
C GLU A 470 27.71 -5.35 18.09
N ASN A 471 27.68 -4.30 18.93
CA ASN A 471 28.12 -2.95 18.56
C ASN A 471 29.65 -2.94 18.40
N SER A 472 30.15 -3.52 17.32
CA SER A 472 31.58 -3.79 17.12
C SER A 472 32.39 -2.59 16.64
N ASP A 473 32.12 -1.38 17.14
CA ASP A 473 32.96 -0.20 16.88
C ASP A 473 33.06 0.77 18.07
N SER A 474 33.91 0.38 19.03
CA SER A 474 34.54 1.29 20.00
C SER A 474 35.79 1.96 19.40
N ARG A 475 35.78 2.32 18.11
CA ARG A 475 36.96 2.83 17.37
C ARG A 475 36.67 4.00 16.43
N ASP A 476 35.48 4.09 15.84
CA ASP A 476 35.14 5.14 14.86
C ASP A 476 34.28 6.29 15.44
N GLU A 477 34.43 6.60 16.74
CA GLU A 477 33.73 7.73 17.39
C GLU A 477 34.16 9.11 16.84
N GLU A 478 35.31 9.22 16.19
CA GLU A 478 35.86 10.50 15.67
C GLU A 478 35.15 11.04 14.40
N GLN A 479 34.17 10.35 13.83
CA GLN A 479 33.43 10.81 12.63
C GLN A 479 31.89 10.85 12.77
N GLU A 480 31.37 10.95 14.01
CA GLU A 480 29.95 11.26 14.20
C GLU A 480 29.63 12.70 13.73
N MET A 481 28.96 12.82 12.58
CA MET A 481 28.53 14.11 12.05
C MET A 481 27.49 14.76 12.98
N ASP A 482 27.78 15.96 13.45
CA ASP A 482 26.80 16.81 14.10
C ASP A 482 25.73 17.27 13.08
N LEU A 483 24.60 16.56 13.09
CA LEU A 483 23.41 16.86 12.29
C LEU A 483 22.88 18.28 12.50
N SER A 484 23.02 18.85 13.70
CA SER A 484 22.59 20.22 13.99
C SER A 484 23.51 21.24 13.30
N ARG A 485 24.82 20.97 13.24
CA ARG A 485 25.78 21.80 12.49
C ARG A 485 25.62 21.69 10.98
N GLU A 486 25.38 20.50 10.43
CA GLU A 486 25.13 20.34 8.99
C GLU A 486 23.78 20.96 8.58
N LEU A 487 22.74 20.81 9.40
CA LEU A 487 21.48 21.55 9.23
C LEU A 487 21.73 23.06 9.23
N MET A 488 22.54 23.58 10.16
CA MET A 488 22.90 25.00 10.23
C MET A 488 23.80 25.47 9.07
N LEU A 489 24.36 24.57 8.27
CA LEU A 489 25.00 24.88 6.98
C LEU A 489 23.98 24.89 5.84
N ARG A 490 23.15 23.84 5.71
CA ARG A 490 22.05 23.77 4.72
C ARG A 490 21.06 24.95 4.87
N LEU A 491 20.67 25.31 6.09
CA LEU A 491 19.84 26.50 6.40
C LEU A 491 20.45 27.80 5.86
N LYS A 492 21.77 27.96 5.93
CA LYS A 492 22.48 29.15 5.41
C LYS A 492 22.56 29.12 3.89
N GLN A 493 22.67 27.95 3.27
CA GLN A 493 22.61 27.78 1.81
C GLN A 493 21.21 28.13 1.27
N ILE A 494 20.14 27.55 1.85
CA ILE A 494 18.74 27.83 1.46
C ILE A 494 18.47 29.34 1.54
N LYS A 495 18.75 29.99 2.68
CA LYS A 495 18.55 31.44 2.83
C LYS A 495 19.37 32.28 1.85
N ALA A 496 20.58 31.83 1.47
CA ALA A 496 21.40 32.51 0.45
C ALA A 496 20.82 32.32 -0.97
N GLU A 497 20.28 31.14 -1.29
CA GLU A 497 19.62 30.87 -2.55
C GLU A 497 18.30 31.64 -2.69
N GLU A 498 17.47 31.70 -1.66
CA GLU A 498 16.27 32.55 -1.63
C GLU A 498 16.63 34.02 -1.82
N SER A 499 17.64 34.52 -1.09
CA SER A 499 18.15 35.89 -1.22
C SER A 499 18.61 36.20 -2.64
N LYS A 500 19.27 35.24 -3.31
CA LYS A 500 19.68 35.36 -4.72
C LYS A 500 18.47 35.35 -5.66
N ARG A 501 17.55 34.40 -5.46
CA ARG A 501 16.34 34.19 -6.28
C ARG A 501 15.36 35.36 -6.18
N ASN A 502 15.34 36.08 -5.06
CA ASN A 502 14.56 37.30 -4.89
C ASN A 502 15.23 38.52 -5.55
N ARG A 503 16.54 38.71 -5.38
CA ARG A 503 17.30 39.75 -6.11
C ARG A 503 17.21 39.60 -7.63
N GLU A 504 17.19 38.36 -8.13
CA GLU A 504 16.98 38.06 -9.56
C GLU A 504 15.56 38.41 -10.03
N LYS A 505 14.53 38.28 -9.17
CA LYS A 505 13.17 38.76 -9.47
C LYS A 505 13.06 40.29 -9.42
N GLU A 506 13.78 40.94 -8.52
CA GLU A 506 13.81 42.41 -8.40
C GLU A 506 14.51 43.04 -9.61
N ALA A 507 15.70 42.56 -9.98
CA ALA A 507 16.40 43.02 -11.18
C ALA A 507 15.58 42.81 -12.47
N ASN A 508 14.81 41.71 -12.54
CA ASN A 508 13.87 41.46 -13.66
C ASN A 508 12.60 42.32 -13.62
N ARG A 509 12.27 42.98 -12.49
CA ARG A 509 11.20 43.99 -12.42
C ARG A 509 11.71 45.38 -12.79
N GLU A 510 12.90 45.76 -12.33
CA GLU A 510 13.54 47.04 -12.67
C GLU A 510 13.91 47.16 -14.16
N THR A 511 14.02 46.04 -14.88
CA THR A 511 14.32 46.02 -16.32
C THR A 511 13.09 46.01 -17.24
N ASP A 512 11.88 45.83 -16.71
CA ASP A 512 10.62 45.83 -17.48
C ASP A 512 9.80 47.13 -17.31
N SER A 513 10.18 48.01 -16.36
CA SER A 513 9.58 49.35 -16.21
C SER A 513 10.09 50.33 -17.30
N GLY A 514 9.80 50.00 -18.56
CA GLY A 514 10.43 50.59 -19.75
C GLY A 514 9.55 51.42 -20.68
N ASN A 515 8.24 51.59 -20.41
CA ASN A 515 7.41 52.52 -21.20
C ASN A 515 6.07 52.95 -20.56
N GLU A 516 5.51 54.02 -21.14
CA GLU A 516 4.18 54.64 -20.89
C GLU A 516 3.99 55.48 -19.59
N PRO A 517 3.06 56.48 -19.57
CA PRO A 517 3.23 57.70 -18.77
C PRO A 517 2.31 57.88 -17.54
N ALA A 518 2.64 58.88 -16.72
CA ALA A 518 2.15 59.04 -15.35
C ALA A 518 0.77 59.70 -15.14
N ALA A 519 0.02 59.19 -14.15
CA ALA A 519 -0.85 59.94 -13.22
C ALA A 519 -1.34 58.99 -12.08
N PRO A 520 -1.85 59.52 -10.95
CA PRO A 520 -1.20 60.42 -10.00
C PRO A 520 -0.95 59.74 -8.63
N ILE A 521 -0.20 60.39 -7.74
CA ILE A 521 0.08 59.88 -6.38
C ILE A 521 -1.20 59.88 -5.51
N LEU A 522 -1.39 58.81 -4.74
CA LEU A 522 -2.39 58.71 -3.68
C LEU A 522 -1.72 58.14 -2.42
N GLU A 523 -1.47 59.00 -1.43
CA GLU A 523 -0.78 58.62 -0.19
C GLU A 523 -1.72 57.88 0.77
N HIS A 524 -1.33 56.67 1.21
CA HIS A 524 -1.87 56.03 2.42
C HIS A 524 -0.81 55.10 3.05
N PRO A 525 -0.95 54.73 4.35
CA PRO A 525 0.19 54.53 5.24
C PRO A 525 0.86 53.14 5.12
N PRO A 526 2.06 52.96 5.69
CA PRO A 526 2.68 51.65 5.81
C PRO A 526 1.87 50.75 6.76
N GLU A 527 1.27 49.69 6.23
CA GLU A 527 0.89 48.53 7.03
C GLU A 527 2.15 47.69 7.32
N GLY A 528 2.29 47.20 8.54
CA GLY A 528 3.55 46.64 9.03
C GLY A 528 3.83 45.22 8.52
N GLU A 529 5.04 45.00 8.02
CA GLU A 529 5.60 43.66 7.87
C GLU A 529 5.94 43.11 9.27
N GLU A 530 5.04 42.32 9.86
CA GLU A 530 5.41 41.43 10.97
C GLU A 530 6.24 40.27 10.40
N ASP A 531 7.55 40.47 10.30
CA ASP A 531 8.52 39.39 10.10
C ASP A 531 8.30 38.31 11.18
N VAL A 532 7.74 37.16 10.80
CA VAL A 532 7.58 36.01 11.70
C VAL A 532 8.94 35.31 11.85
N ILE A 533 9.81 35.94 12.63
CA ILE A 533 11.17 35.47 12.89
C ILE A 533 11.11 34.13 13.64
N PHE A 534 11.64 33.08 13.01
CA PHE A 534 11.92 31.83 13.71
C PHE A 534 13.12 32.05 14.65
N HIS A 535 12.84 32.43 15.90
CA HIS A 535 13.84 32.76 16.91
C HIS A 535 14.77 31.55 17.21
N PRO A 536 16.10 31.69 17.03
CA PRO A 536 17.04 30.60 17.33
C PRO A 536 17.05 30.16 18.80
N GLU A 537 16.52 30.97 19.72
CA GLU A 537 16.38 30.65 21.15
C GLU A 537 15.45 29.45 21.41
N LEU A 538 14.61 29.06 20.45
CA LEU A 538 13.84 27.79 20.50
C LEU A 538 14.70 26.52 20.30
N LEU A 539 16.00 26.67 20.03
CA LEU A 539 16.98 25.59 19.90
C LEU A 539 18.12 25.69 20.95
N GLY A 540 17.94 26.51 21.99
CA GLY A 540 18.90 26.67 23.07
C GLY A 540 18.83 25.57 24.14
N GLU A 541 20.00 25.09 24.55
CA GLU A 541 20.25 24.33 25.80
C GLU A 541 19.33 23.10 26.04
N PHE A 542 19.61 22.04 25.28
CA PHE A 542 19.21 20.66 25.59
C PHE A 542 20.44 19.74 25.74
N GLU A 543 21.35 20.14 26.62
CA GLU A 543 22.10 19.16 27.43
C GLU A 543 21.29 18.96 28.72
N ASP A 544 21.22 17.73 29.22
CA ASP A 544 20.55 17.30 30.46
C ASP A 544 19.04 17.62 30.61
N VAL A 545 18.18 16.78 30.03
CA VAL A 545 16.77 16.63 30.45
C VAL A 545 16.44 15.17 30.77
N GLU A 546 16.84 14.71 31.96
CA GLU A 546 16.20 13.55 32.60
C GLU A 546 14.77 13.95 33.00
N GLY A 547 13.78 13.61 32.16
CA GLY A 547 12.43 14.19 32.25
C GLY A 547 11.26 13.24 31.93
N LEU A 548 11.49 11.92 31.91
CA LEU A 548 10.43 10.91 31.73
C LEU A 548 10.55 9.78 32.78
N ALA A 549 10.65 10.17 34.05
CA ALA A 549 10.49 9.23 35.16
C ALA A 549 9.05 8.72 35.21
N VAL A 550 8.89 7.38 35.24
CA VAL A 550 7.59 6.74 35.46
C VAL A 550 7.36 6.59 36.95
N GLU A 551 6.52 7.45 37.54
CA GLU A 551 6.01 7.22 38.89
C GLU A 551 5.03 6.03 38.90
N GLY A 552 5.17 5.09 39.85
CA GLY A 552 4.07 4.18 40.18
C GLY A 552 4.36 2.69 40.44
N LEU A 553 5.60 2.23 40.66
CA LEU A 553 5.87 0.87 41.16
C LEU A 553 7.07 0.81 42.12
N GLU A 554 6.79 0.82 43.43
CA GLU A 554 7.67 0.23 44.45
C GLU A 554 6.84 -0.51 45.53
N GLU A 555 7.19 -1.77 45.75
CA GLU A 555 7.03 -2.48 47.03
C GLU A 555 8.25 -2.09 47.90
N GLU A 556 8.31 -2.18 49.24
CA GLU A 556 7.45 -2.80 50.25
C GLU A 556 7.72 -2.08 51.60
N GLY A 557 6.76 -1.98 52.53
CA GLY A 557 7.01 -1.32 53.81
C GLY A 557 5.89 -1.48 54.84
N THR A 558 6.20 -1.98 56.04
CA THR A 558 5.20 -2.35 57.06
C THR A 558 5.27 -1.53 58.35
N LYS A 559 4.10 -1.44 59.00
CA LYS A 559 3.79 -1.11 60.42
C LYS A 559 3.26 0.30 60.75
N GLU A 560 2.17 0.27 61.53
CA GLU A 560 1.88 1.01 62.79
C GLU A 560 2.27 2.52 62.86
N ASP A 561 1.39 3.46 63.21
CA ASP A 561 0.28 3.35 64.18
C ASP A 561 -0.81 4.46 64.12
N GLU A 562 -1.89 4.23 64.87
CA GLU A 562 -2.93 5.15 65.44
C GLU A 562 -3.86 6.09 64.60
N LEU A 563 -5.15 6.05 64.99
CA LEU A 563 -6.27 6.93 64.63
C LEU A 563 -6.48 8.03 65.70
N PRO A 564 -6.98 9.23 65.33
CA PRO A 564 -8.41 9.57 65.58
C PRO A 564 -9.12 10.06 64.29
N LYS A 565 -10.41 9.76 64.03
CA LYS A 565 -11.65 10.33 64.62
C LYS A 565 -11.85 11.84 64.33
N ASP A 566 -13.06 12.35 64.05
CA ASP A 566 -14.41 11.87 64.44
C ASP A 566 -15.56 12.26 63.45
N GLU A 567 -16.70 11.58 63.62
CA GLU A 567 -18.11 11.97 63.32
C GLU A 567 -18.55 12.50 61.91
N LYS A 568 -19.41 11.76 61.16
CA LYS A 568 -20.92 11.83 61.08
C LYS A 568 -21.46 12.78 59.97
N VAL A 569 -22.63 12.61 59.31
CA VAL A 569 -23.75 11.64 59.43
C VAL A 569 -24.57 11.50 58.11
N GLN A 570 -25.31 10.37 57.95
CA GLN A 570 -26.61 10.06 57.27
C GLN A 570 -27.32 11.12 56.37
N GLU A 571 -28.27 10.84 55.45
CA GLU A 571 -29.00 9.67 54.86
C GLU A 571 -29.66 10.19 53.54
N ASP A 572 -30.38 9.48 52.65
CA ASP A 572 -30.87 8.09 52.46
C ASP A 572 -30.28 7.51 51.12
N ASP A 573 -30.56 6.35 50.49
CA ASP A 573 -31.61 5.30 50.50
C ASP A 573 -32.99 5.63 49.86
N THR A 574 -33.77 4.71 49.25
CA THR A 574 -33.48 3.70 48.19
C THR A 574 -34.77 3.35 47.42
N SER A 575 -34.67 2.92 46.14
CA SER A 575 -35.72 2.17 45.37
C SER A 575 -37.09 2.87 45.14
N GLY A 576 -38.01 2.41 44.27
CA GLY A 576 -37.97 1.35 43.24
C GLY A 576 -39.40 0.98 42.73
N GLN A 577 -39.46 0.11 41.69
CA GLN A 577 -40.65 -0.66 41.22
C GLN A 577 -41.81 0.14 40.55
N GLU A 578 -42.20 -0.17 39.28
CA GLU A 578 -43.22 -1.15 38.79
C GLU A 578 -44.68 -0.63 38.83
N ASN A 579 -45.63 -0.98 37.95
CA ASN A 579 -45.64 -1.78 36.69
C ASN A 579 -46.20 -0.89 35.51
N GLU A 580 -47.04 -1.23 34.52
CA GLU A 580 -47.88 -2.39 34.14
C GLU A 580 -48.26 -2.31 32.63
N GLU A 581 -48.95 -3.33 32.07
CA GLU A 581 -49.23 -3.49 30.61
C GLU A 581 -50.59 -2.93 30.15
N VAL A 582 -50.85 -2.88 28.82
CA VAL A 582 -52.02 -3.50 28.11
C VAL A 582 -52.17 -3.00 26.65
N ASP A 583 -51.74 -3.86 25.71
CA ASP A 583 -52.44 -4.46 24.54
C ASP A 583 -53.31 -3.69 23.48
N GLU A 584 -53.45 -4.34 22.31
CA GLU A 584 -54.43 -4.19 21.20
C GLU A 584 -54.44 -2.92 20.30
N LYS A 585 -54.79 -2.95 18.99
CA LYS A 585 -54.72 -3.96 17.89
C LYS A 585 -55.09 -3.32 16.53
N ASP A 586 -54.71 -3.99 15.42
CA ASP A 586 -55.25 -3.87 14.04
C ASP A 586 -55.22 -2.45 13.38
N GLU A 587 -55.50 -2.22 12.09
CA GLU A 587 -55.90 -3.06 10.94
C GLU A 587 -55.21 -2.52 9.63
N ALA A 588 -55.31 -3.22 8.50
CA ALA A 588 -54.64 -2.86 7.23
C ALA A 588 -55.63 -2.49 6.10
N LEU A 589 -55.28 -1.54 5.21
CA LEU A 589 -56.06 -1.23 4.01
C LEU A 589 -55.23 -0.65 2.84
N LYS A 590 -55.52 -1.12 1.62
CA LYS A 590 -55.09 -0.53 0.33
C LYS A 590 -56.03 0.59 -0.11
N PRO A 591 -55.70 1.32 -1.20
CA PRO A 591 -56.62 1.22 -2.36
C PRO A 591 -55.94 1.14 -3.74
N GLU A 592 -56.73 0.72 -4.73
CA GLU A 592 -56.42 0.67 -6.17
C GLU A 592 -57.69 1.15 -6.93
N GLY A 593 -57.66 1.88 -8.05
CA GLY A 593 -56.54 2.37 -8.86
C GLY A 593 -57.05 3.23 -10.03
N LEU A 594 -56.69 2.87 -11.27
CA LEU A 594 -56.97 3.56 -12.56
C LEU A 594 -56.17 4.87 -12.81
N GLY A 595 -55.73 5.15 -14.05
CA GLY A 595 -55.86 4.30 -15.24
C GLY A 595 -55.16 4.79 -16.53
N ARG A 596 -55.15 3.87 -17.51
CA ARG A 596 -54.72 3.97 -18.91
C ARG A 596 -54.57 5.37 -19.52
N LEU A 597 -53.47 5.54 -20.27
CA LEU A 597 -53.57 5.94 -21.68
C LEU A 597 -52.67 5.03 -22.54
N VAL A 598 -53.01 4.90 -23.82
CA VAL A 598 -52.36 3.98 -24.78
C VAL A 598 -51.97 4.76 -26.02
N TYR A 599 -50.74 4.59 -26.50
CA TYR A 599 -50.44 4.64 -27.93
C TYR A 599 -49.32 3.65 -28.27
N ALA A 600 -49.65 2.68 -29.11
CA ALA A 600 -48.68 1.91 -29.87
C ALA A 600 -48.58 2.51 -31.29
N GLY A 601 -47.46 2.30 -31.97
CA GLY A 601 -47.22 2.85 -33.31
C GLY A 601 -45.91 2.33 -33.89
N ASP A 602 -45.97 1.18 -34.54
CA ASP A 602 -44.85 0.59 -35.27
C ASP A 602 -44.42 1.46 -36.46
N ARG A 603 -43.12 1.40 -36.85
CA ARG A 603 -42.75 1.01 -38.22
C ARG A 603 -41.26 0.79 -38.49
N GLU A 604 -40.98 -0.39 -39.06
CA GLU A 604 -40.19 -0.65 -40.29
C GLU A 604 -38.82 0.05 -40.50
N ASP A 605 -37.78 -0.79 -40.47
CA ASP A 605 -36.69 -0.92 -41.47
C ASP A 605 -36.07 0.32 -42.14
N LYS A 606 -34.74 0.41 -42.02
CA LYS A 606 -33.89 0.55 -43.21
C LYS A 606 -32.46 0.03 -43.03
N LYS A 607 -32.02 -0.78 -44.00
CA LYS A 607 -30.61 -1.10 -44.24
C LYS A 607 -29.87 0.12 -44.76
N GLN A 608 -28.59 0.25 -44.40
CA GLN A 608 -27.59 0.79 -45.32
C GLN A 608 -26.25 0.06 -45.12
N GLN A 609 -25.68 -0.42 -46.22
CA GLN A 609 -24.30 -0.92 -46.30
C GLN A 609 -23.46 0.16 -46.98
N GLU A 610 -22.25 0.42 -46.50
CA GLU A 610 -21.08 0.95 -47.23
C GLU A 610 -19.88 0.99 -46.25
N LYS A 611 -18.61 0.84 -46.63
CA LYS A 611 -17.96 0.16 -47.78
C LYS A 611 -16.47 0.02 -47.45
N GLU A 612 -15.82 -1.08 -47.83
CA GLU A 612 -14.34 -1.15 -47.82
C GLU A 612 -13.73 -0.34 -48.97
N PRO A 613 -12.45 0.06 -48.83
CA PRO A 613 -11.49 0.04 -49.92
C PRO A 613 -10.31 -0.89 -49.62
N LEU A 614 -10.10 -1.91 -50.46
CA LEU A 614 -8.85 -2.68 -50.51
C LEU A 614 -7.68 -1.78 -50.95
N HIS A 615 -6.46 -2.09 -50.48
CA HIS A 615 -5.30 -2.17 -51.37
C HIS A 615 -4.24 -3.15 -50.85
N LEU A 616 -3.35 -3.60 -51.75
CA LEU A 616 -2.51 -4.80 -51.61
C LEU A 616 -1.16 -4.58 -50.88
N PRO A 617 -0.49 -5.66 -50.41
CA PRO A 617 0.70 -5.59 -49.58
C PRO A 617 2.01 -5.37 -50.35
N LEU A 618 3.06 -4.99 -49.62
CA LEU A 618 4.46 -4.98 -50.07
C LEU A 618 5.30 -5.97 -49.25
N HIS A 619 6.20 -6.69 -49.90
CA HIS A 619 7.07 -7.71 -49.28
C HIS A 619 8.29 -7.10 -48.56
N PRO A 620 8.84 -7.79 -47.54
CA PRO A 620 10.02 -7.34 -46.80
C PRO A 620 11.33 -7.60 -47.57
N PRO A 621 12.41 -6.84 -47.28
CA PRO A 621 13.74 -7.15 -47.79
C PRO A 621 14.36 -8.35 -47.06
N GLN A 622 15.04 -9.21 -47.82
CA GLN A 622 15.83 -10.32 -47.27
C GLN A 622 17.25 -9.86 -46.91
N ALA A 623 17.75 -10.29 -45.75
CA ALA A 623 19.17 -10.34 -45.44
C ALA A 623 19.50 -11.76 -44.96
N ALA A 624 20.54 -12.38 -45.50
CA ALA A 624 20.79 -13.80 -45.33
C ALA A 624 22.06 -14.07 -44.50
N HIS A 625 21.95 -14.92 -43.48
CA HIS A 625 23.07 -15.67 -42.93
C HIS A 625 22.73 -17.15 -42.87
N LYS A 626 23.69 -17.98 -43.31
CA LYS A 626 23.58 -19.44 -43.31
C LYS A 626 24.11 -19.99 -41.98
N HIS A 627 23.41 -20.94 -41.38
CA HIS A 627 24.04 -22.03 -40.65
C HIS A 627 23.25 -23.32 -40.86
N ASN A 628 23.97 -24.44 -41.04
CA ASN A 628 23.35 -25.75 -41.25
C ASN A 628 23.05 -26.41 -39.90
N GLY A 629 21.83 -26.94 -39.74
CA GLY A 629 21.45 -27.83 -38.65
C GLY A 629 20.41 -28.84 -39.15
N HIS A 630 20.80 -30.11 -39.28
CA HIS A 630 19.87 -31.19 -39.60
C HIS A 630 19.15 -31.66 -38.34
N HIS A 631 17.83 -31.51 -38.27
CA HIS A 631 16.99 -32.44 -37.48
C HIS A 631 15.70 -32.79 -38.23
N ARG A 632 15.07 -33.91 -37.84
CA ARG A 632 14.05 -34.61 -38.63
C ARG A 632 12.65 -34.04 -38.41
N TYR A 633 11.88 -33.95 -39.49
CA TYR A 633 10.43 -33.96 -39.41
C TYR A 633 9.96 -35.31 -38.82
N HIS A 634 9.22 -35.26 -37.72
CA HIS A 634 8.22 -36.28 -37.38
C HIS A 634 6.89 -35.58 -37.12
N LYS A 635 5.95 -35.70 -38.06
CA LYS A 635 4.53 -35.46 -37.80
C LYS A 635 3.96 -36.73 -37.19
N GLN A 636 3.46 -36.67 -35.96
CA GLN A 636 2.48 -37.62 -35.45
C GLN A 636 1.21 -36.86 -35.05
N HIS A 637 0.06 -37.40 -35.44
CA HIS A 637 -1.25 -36.89 -35.04
C HIS A 637 -1.59 -37.47 -33.66
N ASN A 638 -1.47 -36.68 -32.60
CA ASN A 638 -2.09 -37.04 -31.33
C ASN A 638 -3.59 -36.83 -31.42
N HIS A 639 -4.36 -37.93 -31.32
CA HIS A 639 -5.80 -37.88 -31.11
C HIS A 639 -6.07 -37.40 -29.68
N ARG A 640 -6.40 -36.11 -29.52
CA ARG A 640 -6.96 -35.59 -28.27
C ARG A 640 -8.20 -36.41 -27.89
N ARG A 641 -8.19 -37.03 -26.71
CA ARG A 641 -9.44 -37.40 -26.02
C ARG A 641 -10.02 -36.11 -25.45
N ALA A 642 -11.24 -35.76 -25.83
CA ALA A 642 -12.01 -34.78 -25.08
C ALA A 642 -12.56 -35.46 -23.82
N TRP A 643 -12.67 -34.69 -22.73
CA TRP A 643 -13.42 -35.10 -21.54
C TRP A 643 -14.93 -35.23 -21.87
N PRO A 644 -15.66 -36.14 -21.22
CA PRO A 644 -17.12 -36.16 -21.20
C PRO A 644 -17.71 -35.10 -20.24
#